data_AF-V7HTW0-F1
#
_entry.id   AF-V7HTW0-F1
#
_cell.length_a   1.000
_cell.length_b   1.000
_cell.length_c   1.000
_cell.angle_alpha   90.00
_cell.angle_beta   90.00
_cell.angle_gamma   90.00
#
_symmetry.space_group_name_H-M   'P 1'
#
loop_
_entity.id
_entity.type
_entity.pdbx_description
1 polymer ?
#
loop_
_entity_poly.entity_id
_entity_poly.type
_entity_poly.pdbx_seq_one_letter_code
_entity_poly.pdbx_strand_id
1 'polypeptide(L)'
;MKLKKKQRLLKKFKHKKLVASSAIALSMGIGLFSGQVLADETVTVTSEQEDNSLTGNITQANTQTTTATTTTQIETPKTAEAPVQTATVNTPKTVNTVTDTTDMATAKTATAPVPSTVIDETQDTTPSVPSITKVHNEDEVAKTNVQNQNVSQETKPVITVPATTTNTTTTTQTKVAATSNTATNFFNYLGETARQVANDYNIYASMLLAQAGLESAYGQSTLSTQAHNYFGIKYRGTGNYVTMNTLEFYGGQYHTVSARFQRYDSLYDSLAGYARLITQNYPNSTRAAGSVEAAVNNLYHGRYGAYATDPSYASKIMSLINTYNLKQYDYVNQNVGHIDSISLVGNTLKVSGWHAADNSKAQNHGYIIVYDVTSNHEITRQAYIPTSRGDVYKVYPRVYNSGNSGFNVTINLGNYDLTNKEIKVISRFSNQSNGEGAVTDLWSDGYIFKQSLGNIDSAYIDGTELKVSGWHAATDAVKHPYNYIILYDATAGTELSRKKVTATRRPDVERAYPNLYNAVNSGFSVSFDLSKLNFVAGHNLQVVMRYAANSDGEGDRIDVWSGKYNFNGNEAVIDTAKFEGTKLHVTGWHAADASRNQPNAFLILFDKTANHEVARIKIGTSNAVASAKAVNRPDVAKAKNYYNDGRSGFDAYFDFSKLNFVAGHQYQIVSRFSDATNGEGNRTDVWSGIYNFNGNEAIIDTAKIEGTKLHVAGWHAADASKNQANPYIILYDKTAGREIARIKVGDRNDVATSKLVMRSDVQRLKNYYNADKSGFDVEFDLTKLNFVAGHEYQIVSRYSDAADGEGHRTDVWSDVYKFTANAGHLDTVKANHQKNSLTVTGWHAADASISQKNAFIILYDATTGHEISRQTYTPSKRTDVTRVYPNIYNAANSGFDLTFKNLNLKSLAGHNLQVVARYSNQKNGEGSRTDYWSRIFKL
;
A
#
# COMPACT_ATOMS: atom_id res chain seq x y z
N MET A 1 13.04 -23.06 27.43
CA MET A 1 14.19 -22.72 28.32
C MET A 1 13.87 -21.42 29.08
N LYS A 2 14.39 -21.21 30.29
CA LYS A 2 14.14 -20.03 31.17
C LYS A 2 14.40 -18.72 30.39
N LEU A 3 13.59 -17.65 30.41
CA LEU A 3 12.97 -16.86 31.49
C LEU A 3 13.97 -16.26 32.51
N LYS A 4 14.53 -15.06 32.23
CA LYS A 4 15.12 -14.13 33.24
C LYS A 4 15.46 -12.75 32.64
N LYS A 5 15.12 -11.66 33.37
CA LYS A 5 15.44 -10.22 33.15
C LYS A 5 14.98 -9.61 31.79
N LYS A 6 14.26 -8.48 31.68
CA LYS A 6 13.77 -7.42 32.61
C LYS A 6 14.80 -6.41 33.16
N GLN A 7 14.50 -5.11 32.93
CA GLN A 7 14.97 -3.85 33.58
C GLN A 7 16.23 -3.11 33.06
N ARG A 8 16.01 -2.01 32.31
CA ARG A 8 16.47 -0.61 32.54
C ARG A 8 15.95 0.28 31.37
N LEU A 9 15.49 1.53 31.55
CA LEU A 9 14.87 2.19 32.73
C LEU A 9 13.83 3.24 32.26
N LEU A 10 12.90 3.61 33.16
CA LEU A 10 11.65 4.36 32.94
C LEU A 10 11.79 5.90 32.83
N LYS A 11 10.76 6.55 32.20
CA LYS A 11 10.09 7.88 32.45
C LYS A 11 10.00 8.77 31.17
N LYS A 12 8.94 9.55 30.89
CA LYS A 12 7.60 9.80 31.53
C LYS A 12 6.61 10.46 30.52
N PHE A 13 5.27 10.26 30.71
CA PHE A 13 4.05 10.95 30.18
C PHE A 13 4.01 11.53 28.73
N LYS A 14 3.06 11.21 27.84
CA LYS A 14 1.56 11.26 27.82
C LYS A 14 0.91 12.65 27.62
N HIS A 15 0.47 12.89 26.36
CA HIS A 15 -0.86 13.36 25.90
C HIS A 15 -1.55 14.59 26.55
N LYS A 16 -2.03 15.51 25.69
CA LYS A 16 -3.33 16.23 25.86
C LYS A 16 -3.95 16.63 24.50
N LYS A 17 -5.27 16.81 24.46
CA LYS A 17 -6.08 17.25 23.31
C LYS A 17 -6.68 18.65 23.57
N LEU A 18 -7.24 19.27 22.54
CA LEU A 18 -7.97 20.57 22.56
C LEU A 18 -9.05 20.66 23.64
N VAL A 19 -9.22 21.87 24.20
CA VAL A 19 -10.50 22.61 24.32
C VAL A 19 -10.18 24.12 24.15
N ALA A 20 -11.12 24.95 23.68
CA ALA A 20 -10.95 26.40 23.46
C ALA A 20 -11.85 27.25 24.40
N SER A 21 -11.51 28.53 24.61
CA SER A 21 -12.39 29.59 25.16
C SER A 21 -11.75 30.99 24.98
N SER A 22 -12.57 32.06 25.05
CA SER A 22 -12.21 33.43 24.63
C SER A 22 -12.49 34.51 25.69
N ALA A 23 -11.54 35.44 25.90
CA ALA A 23 -11.69 36.80 26.47
C ALA A 23 -10.35 37.55 26.19
N ILE A 24 -10.22 38.78 25.68
CA ILE A 24 -10.87 40.10 25.88
C ILE A 24 -10.29 40.90 27.08
N ALA A 25 -9.59 42.00 26.74
CA ALA A 25 -9.18 43.14 27.59
C ALA A 25 -8.15 42.85 28.73
N LEU A 26 -7.38 43.82 29.28
CA LEU A 26 -7.25 45.28 29.02
C LEU A 26 -5.73 45.70 29.05
N SER A 27 -5.42 46.98 29.26
CA SER A 27 -4.15 47.65 28.93
C SER A 27 -3.33 48.18 30.12
N MET A 28 -2.19 48.82 29.79
CA MET A 28 -1.28 49.67 30.62
C MET A 28 -0.19 48.99 31.46
N GLY A 29 0.99 49.64 31.50
CA GLY A 29 2.16 49.25 32.29
C GLY A 29 3.48 49.84 31.77
N ILE A 30 3.81 51.09 32.11
CA ILE A 30 5.08 51.76 31.77
C ILE A 30 6.11 51.48 32.87
N GLY A 31 7.38 51.23 32.51
CA GLY A 31 8.48 51.07 33.48
C GLY A 31 9.87 51.22 32.86
N LEU A 32 10.44 52.42 32.98
CA LEU A 32 11.86 52.72 32.68
C LEU A 32 12.67 52.71 33.98
N PHE A 33 13.88 52.14 33.98
CA PHE A 33 14.97 52.52 34.88
C PHE A 33 16.35 52.19 34.26
N SER A 34 17.40 52.86 34.72
CA SER A 34 18.69 52.99 34.01
C SER A 34 19.91 52.73 34.92
N GLY A 35 21.04 52.33 34.32
CA GLY A 35 22.37 52.17 34.93
C GLY A 35 22.96 50.78 34.61
N GLN A 36 24.05 50.60 33.85
CA GLN A 36 25.46 51.03 34.02
C GLN A 36 26.24 50.32 35.14
N VAL A 37 27.51 49.92 34.98
CA VAL A 37 28.35 49.54 33.80
C VAL A 37 29.65 48.86 34.32
N LEU A 38 30.58 48.42 33.43
CA LEU A 38 31.87 47.74 33.70
C LEU A 38 31.72 46.23 34.02
N ALA A 39 32.63 45.32 33.67
CA ALA A 39 33.80 45.28 32.77
C ALA A 39 34.22 43.78 32.62
N ASP A 40 34.96 43.30 31.61
CA ASP A 40 35.36 43.86 30.31
C ASP A 40 35.23 42.73 29.23
N GLU A 41 36.05 42.45 28.20
CA GLU A 41 37.35 42.92 27.68
C GLU A 41 37.39 42.68 26.15
N THR A 42 38.49 43.05 25.46
CA THR A 42 38.66 42.87 24.00
C THR A 42 39.96 42.16 23.63
N VAL A 43 39.99 41.38 22.54
CA VAL A 43 41.14 41.31 21.60
C VAL A 43 40.72 40.66 20.25
N THR A 44 41.38 41.09 19.16
CA THR A 44 41.20 40.60 17.79
C THR A 44 42.45 39.93 17.23
N VAL A 45 42.33 38.76 16.59
CA VAL A 45 43.38 38.07 15.81
C VAL A 45 42.66 37.37 14.64
N THR A 46 42.62 37.92 13.43
CA THR A 46 43.56 37.75 12.29
C THR A 46 43.82 36.31 11.85
N SER A 47 43.77 36.10 10.53
CA SER A 47 44.03 34.84 9.82
C SER A 47 45.45 34.77 9.26
N GLU A 48 46.06 33.58 9.22
CA GLU A 48 47.16 33.30 8.29
C GLU A 48 47.25 31.79 7.96
N GLN A 49 48.10 31.44 6.99
CA GLN A 49 48.19 30.10 6.36
C GLN A 49 49.51 29.39 6.64
N GLU A 50 49.52 28.06 6.52
CA GLU A 50 50.64 27.23 6.02
C GLU A 50 50.14 25.78 5.81
N ASP A 51 50.76 24.89 5.03
CA ASP A 51 51.20 24.96 3.61
C ASP A 51 51.46 23.52 3.10
N ASN A 52 51.16 23.22 1.83
CA ASN A 52 52.17 22.64 0.92
C ASN A 52 51.77 22.67 -0.57
N SER A 53 52.79 22.55 -1.42
CA SER A 53 52.80 22.91 -2.84
C SER A 53 52.66 21.72 -3.81
N LEU A 54 52.43 22.03 -5.10
CA LEU A 54 53.37 21.66 -6.19
C LEU A 54 53.00 22.28 -7.57
N THR A 55 53.66 23.41 -7.88
CA THR A 55 54.20 23.85 -9.20
C THR A 55 53.44 23.65 -10.54
N GLY A 56 53.23 24.74 -11.28
CA GLY A 56 52.92 24.73 -12.73
C GLY A 56 52.89 26.13 -13.38
N ASN A 57 53.87 26.47 -14.24
CA ASN A 57 54.11 27.80 -14.85
C ASN A 57 52.93 28.33 -15.70
N ILE A 58 52.45 29.57 -15.52
CA ILE A 58 52.89 30.84 -16.18
C ILE A 58 52.78 30.79 -17.73
N THR A 59 51.97 31.65 -18.37
CA THR A 59 52.43 32.88 -19.06
C THR A 59 51.29 33.88 -19.38
N GLN A 60 51.46 35.14 -18.95
CA GLN A 60 51.06 36.47 -19.51
C GLN A 60 49.78 36.57 -20.40
N ALA A 61 48.73 37.33 -20.00
CA ALA A 61 48.51 38.79 -20.23
C ALA A 61 47.74 39.09 -21.57
N ASN A 62 47.05 40.23 -21.79
CA ASN A 62 46.95 41.52 -21.07
C ASN A 62 45.60 42.25 -21.35
N THR A 63 45.32 43.38 -20.64
CA THR A 63 44.53 44.61 -21.01
C THR A 63 43.53 44.66 -22.20
N GLN A 64 42.45 45.46 -22.22
CA GLN A 64 41.64 46.24 -21.25
C GLN A 64 40.41 46.91 -21.97
N THR A 65 39.34 47.21 -21.21
CA THR A 65 38.40 48.37 -21.22
C THR A 65 37.88 49.08 -22.52
N THR A 66 36.69 49.73 -22.41
CA THR A 66 36.03 50.75 -23.29
C THR A 66 35.14 50.25 -24.45
N THR A 67 34.09 50.94 -24.96
CA THR A 67 33.17 52.02 -24.47
C THR A 67 31.90 52.03 -25.38
N ALA A 68 30.78 52.68 -24.99
CA ALA A 68 29.46 52.60 -25.66
C ALA A 68 28.94 53.87 -26.40
N THR A 69 28.20 53.63 -27.50
CA THR A 69 27.27 54.51 -28.27
C THR A 69 26.23 53.62 -29.03
N THR A 70 25.00 53.94 -29.52
CA THR A 70 24.15 55.12 -29.88
C THR A 70 24.49 55.88 -31.17
N THR A 71 23.58 56.23 -32.13
CA THR A 71 22.08 56.18 -32.22
C THR A 71 21.57 56.14 -33.70
N THR A 72 20.27 55.86 -33.93
CA THR A 72 19.41 56.15 -35.14
C THR A 72 19.70 55.37 -36.46
N GLN A 73 18.72 54.72 -37.14
CA GLN A 73 17.68 55.15 -38.14
C GLN A 73 18.27 55.69 -39.49
N ILE A 74 17.72 55.56 -40.73
CA ILE A 74 16.34 55.61 -41.31
C ILE A 74 16.19 54.78 -42.65
N GLU A 75 14.97 54.26 -42.92
CA GLU A 75 14.18 53.86 -44.15
C GLU A 75 14.72 53.38 -45.56
N THR A 76 14.12 52.24 -46.02
CA THR A 76 13.36 51.86 -47.28
C THR A 76 13.57 52.54 -48.67
N PRO A 77 13.23 51.92 -49.87
CA PRO A 77 11.82 51.68 -50.32
C PRO A 77 11.48 50.54 -51.37
N LYS A 78 10.16 50.20 -51.47
CA LYS A 78 9.36 49.78 -52.69
C LYS A 78 9.64 48.41 -53.39
N THR A 79 8.71 47.62 -54.00
CA THR A 79 7.20 47.49 -54.14
C THR A 79 6.88 46.08 -54.76
N ALA A 80 5.66 45.53 -55.04
CA ALA A 80 4.22 45.87 -54.93
C ALA A 80 3.29 44.59 -55.07
N GLU A 81 2.05 44.69 -54.58
CA GLU A 81 0.75 44.14 -55.09
C GLU A 81 0.41 42.61 -55.15
N ALA A 82 -0.85 42.30 -55.53
CA ALA A 82 -1.69 41.15 -55.10
C ALA A 82 -2.38 40.41 -56.31
N PRO A 83 -3.49 39.60 -56.25
CA PRO A 83 -4.66 39.61 -55.34
C PRO A 83 -5.26 38.23 -54.90
N VAL A 84 -6.45 38.34 -54.26
CA VAL A 84 -7.29 37.37 -53.51
C VAL A 84 -8.24 36.52 -54.40
N GLN A 85 -8.58 35.27 -54.01
CA GLN A 85 -9.99 34.79 -53.90
C GLN A 85 -10.20 33.39 -53.26
N THR A 86 -11.47 33.08 -52.96
CA THR A 86 -11.97 31.98 -52.10
C THR A 86 -12.94 31.04 -52.85
N ALA A 87 -12.96 29.73 -52.54
CA ALA A 87 -14.16 28.89 -52.74
C ALA A 87 -14.19 27.59 -51.90
N THR A 88 -15.39 27.23 -51.48
CA THR A 88 -15.84 26.14 -50.58
C THR A 88 -16.09 24.76 -51.22
N VAL A 89 -16.04 23.71 -50.39
CA VAL A 89 -16.96 22.53 -50.36
C VAL A 89 -16.95 21.50 -51.51
N ASN A 90 -16.53 20.25 -51.21
CA ASN A 90 -17.45 19.08 -51.14
C ASN A 90 -16.80 17.74 -50.72
N THR A 91 -17.63 16.83 -50.17
CA THR A 91 -17.45 15.35 -50.09
C THR A 91 -18.18 14.69 -51.30
N PRO A 92 -18.21 13.35 -51.60
CA PRO A 92 -17.99 12.19 -50.70
C PRO A 92 -17.43 10.86 -51.33
N LYS A 93 -17.48 9.77 -50.53
CA LYS A 93 -17.78 8.35 -50.88
C LYS A 93 -16.93 7.55 -51.90
N THR A 94 -16.33 6.47 -51.37
CA THR A 94 -16.41 5.04 -51.80
C THR A 94 -16.64 4.66 -53.28
N VAL A 95 -15.83 3.73 -53.80
CA VAL A 95 -16.24 2.33 -54.10
C VAL A 95 -15.00 1.46 -54.45
N ASN A 96 -15.14 0.13 -54.36
CA ASN A 96 -14.11 -0.88 -54.62
C ASN A 96 -13.66 -0.94 -56.09
N THR A 97 -12.43 -1.43 -56.31
CA THR A 97 -12.15 -2.31 -57.46
C THR A 97 -11.17 -3.41 -57.07
N VAL A 98 -11.40 -4.61 -57.62
CA VAL A 98 -10.44 -5.73 -57.62
C VAL A 98 -9.73 -5.73 -58.97
N THR A 99 -8.43 -6.02 -58.99
CA THR A 99 -7.70 -6.49 -60.16
C THR A 99 -6.77 -7.63 -59.76
N ASP A 100 -6.40 -8.46 -60.74
CA ASP A 100 -6.12 -9.89 -60.54
C ASP A 100 -4.84 -10.32 -61.29
N THR A 101 -4.23 -11.44 -60.88
CA THR A 101 -3.10 -12.16 -61.53
C THR A 101 -1.77 -11.36 -61.69
N THR A 102 -0.57 -11.96 -61.81
CA THR A 102 -0.13 -13.25 -62.38
C THR A 102 1.12 -13.83 -61.67
N ASP A 103 1.24 -15.18 -61.65
CA ASP A 103 2.41 -16.06 -61.97
C ASP A 103 3.88 -15.59 -61.73
N MET A 104 4.87 -16.44 -61.37
CA MET A 104 5.04 -17.92 -61.28
C MET A 104 6.34 -18.22 -60.45
N ALA A 105 6.91 -19.43 -60.21
CA ALA A 105 6.63 -20.84 -60.55
C ALA A 105 7.36 -21.84 -59.60
N THR A 106 6.87 -23.08 -59.55
CA THR A 106 7.55 -24.40 -59.32
C THR A 106 8.68 -24.60 -58.27
N ALA A 107 8.29 -25.37 -57.25
CA ALA A 107 9.03 -26.23 -56.32
C ALA A 107 10.34 -26.95 -56.77
N LYS A 108 11.16 -27.31 -55.76
CA LYS A 108 11.92 -28.59 -55.73
C LYS A 108 12.18 -29.09 -54.29
N THR A 109 12.52 -30.38 -54.18
CA THR A 109 12.57 -31.18 -52.94
C THR A 109 13.97 -31.31 -52.34
N ALA A 110 14.09 -31.54 -51.02
CA ALA A 110 14.80 -32.70 -50.41
C ALA A 110 15.56 -32.43 -49.07
N THR A 111 15.61 -33.48 -48.25
CA THR A 111 16.63 -33.84 -47.23
C THR A 111 16.96 -32.91 -46.05
N ALA A 112 16.86 -33.47 -44.84
CA ALA A 112 17.49 -32.97 -43.63
C ALA A 112 18.88 -33.60 -43.41
N PRO A 113 19.75 -33.00 -42.58
CA PRO A 113 20.91 -33.66 -41.99
C PRO A 113 20.71 -33.97 -40.49
N VAL A 114 21.24 -35.12 -40.06
CA VAL A 114 21.62 -35.40 -38.67
C VAL A 114 23.11 -35.72 -38.67
N PRO A 115 23.89 -35.20 -37.71
CA PRO A 115 24.94 -36.00 -37.12
C PRO A 115 24.91 -35.97 -35.58
N SER A 116 25.55 -36.96 -34.97
CA SER A 116 25.43 -37.28 -33.54
C SER A 116 26.67 -36.88 -32.71
N THR A 117 26.45 -36.71 -31.40
CA THR A 117 27.37 -37.04 -30.29
C THR A 117 28.84 -36.63 -30.35
N VAL A 118 29.23 -35.76 -29.40
CA VAL A 118 30.52 -35.84 -28.69
C VAL A 118 30.22 -35.82 -27.18
N ILE A 119 31.05 -36.47 -26.37
CA ILE A 119 30.97 -36.52 -24.89
C ILE A 119 32.33 -36.07 -24.35
N ASP A 120 32.35 -35.18 -23.35
CA ASP A 120 33.54 -34.96 -22.50
C ASP A 120 33.14 -34.38 -21.12
N GLU A 121 34.08 -34.29 -20.19
CA GLU A 121 33.83 -34.44 -18.74
C GLU A 121 33.59 -33.17 -17.89
N THR A 122 32.80 -33.39 -16.83
CA THR A 122 32.76 -32.75 -15.49
C THR A 122 33.28 -31.32 -15.25
N GLN A 123 32.45 -30.52 -14.57
CA GLN A 123 32.84 -29.90 -13.29
C GLN A 123 31.64 -29.81 -12.32
N ASP A 124 31.92 -29.86 -11.01
CA ASP A 124 30.91 -29.86 -9.94
C ASP A 124 30.70 -28.44 -9.37
N THR A 125 29.44 -27.98 -9.30
CA THR A 125 29.03 -26.92 -8.39
C THR A 125 27.59 -27.14 -7.89
N THR A 126 27.43 -27.37 -6.58
CA THR A 126 26.12 -27.44 -5.92
C THR A 126 25.65 -26.09 -5.38
N PRO A 127 24.49 -25.55 -5.79
CA PRO A 127 23.81 -24.44 -5.11
C PRO A 127 22.87 -24.99 -4.03
N SER A 128 22.97 -24.48 -2.81
CA SER A 128 22.10 -24.87 -1.70
C SER A 128 20.67 -24.31 -1.84
N VAL A 129 19.66 -25.14 -1.55
CA VAL A 129 18.26 -24.72 -1.54
C VAL A 129 17.91 -24.07 -0.19
N PRO A 130 17.41 -22.82 -0.16
CA PRO A 130 16.92 -22.22 1.07
C PRO A 130 15.53 -22.76 1.43
N SER A 131 15.36 -23.28 2.65
CA SER A 131 14.07 -23.76 3.16
C SER A 131 13.11 -22.59 3.41
N ILE A 132 11.99 -22.52 2.69
CA ILE A 132 10.95 -21.52 2.90
C ILE A 132 9.87 -22.08 3.84
N THR A 133 9.88 -21.61 5.08
CA THR A 133 8.83 -21.90 6.07
C THR A 133 7.51 -21.27 5.65
N LYS A 134 6.43 -22.06 5.59
CA LYS A 134 5.07 -21.53 5.44
C LYS A 134 4.68 -20.75 6.70
N VAL A 135 4.59 -19.43 6.58
CA VAL A 135 3.92 -18.56 7.56
C VAL A 135 2.52 -18.28 7.02
N HIS A 136 1.50 -18.62 7.79
CA HIS A 136 0.10 -18.33 7.48
C HIS A 136 -0.36 -17.21 8.41
N ASN A 137 -0.49 -16.00 7.88
CA ASN A 137 -1.12 -14.88 8.59
C ASN A 137 -2.58 -14.80 8.13
N GLU A 138 -3.49 -15.08 9.05
CA GLU A 138 -4.88 -14.60 8.96
C GLU A 138 -4.89 -13.16 9.50
N ASP A 139 -5.52 -12.22 8.78
CA ASP A 139 -5.79 -10.87 9.29
C ASP A 139 -7.30 -10.70 9.54
N GLU A 140 -7.63 -10.08 10.67
CA GLU A 140 -8.98 -10.08 11.25
C GLU A 140 -9.88 -8.98 10.62
N VAL A 141 -11.12 -9.33 10.27
CA VAL A 141 -12.17 -8.33 9.97
C VAL A 141 -13.14 -8.26 11.16
N ALA A 142 -13.34 -7.03 11.65
CA ALA A 142 -13.86 -6.79 12.99
C ALA A 142 -15.36 -7.10 13.19
N LYS A 143 -15.68 -7.52 14.42
CA LYS A 143 -17.05 -7.73 14.92
C LYS A 143 -17.66 -6.41 15.41
N THR A 144 -18.94 -6.19 15.12
CA THR A 144 -19.80 -5.31 15.93
C THR A 144 -20.47 -6.17 17.02
N ASN A 145 -20.54 -5.66 18.25
CA ASN A 145 -20.91 -6.43 19.45
C ASN A 145 -22.04 -5.72 20.23
N VAL A 146 -22.49 -6.28 21.36
CA VAL A 146 -23.56 -5.83 22.32
C VAL A 146 -24.89 -6.61 22.15
N GLN A 147 -25.42 -7.34 23.15
CA GLN A 147 -24.99 -7.51 24.55
C GLN A 147 -25.54 -8.77 25.26
N ASN A 148 -24.91 -9.11 26.40
CA ASN A 148 -25.49 -9.70 27.63
C ASN A 148 -25.96 -11.19 27.65
N GLN A 149 -25.74 -11.99 28.72
CA GLN A 149 -24.88 -11.86 29.93
C GLN A 149 -24.45 -13.24 30.47
N ASN A 150 -23.22 -13.28 31.04
CA ASN A 150 -22.78 -13.99 32.26
C ASN A 150 -22.93 -15.53 32.41
N VAL A 151 -22.01 -16.24 33.09
CA VAL A 151 -20.72 -15.85 33.71
C VAL A 151 -19.73 -17.02 33.72
N SER A 152 -18.43 -16.71 33.78
CA SER A 152 -17.33 -17.67 33.80
C SER A 152 -17.17 -18.42 35.14
N GLN A 153 -16.63 -19.64 35.11
CA GLN A 153 -15.24 -19.90 35.51
C GLN A 153 -14.80 -21.34 35.19
N GLU A 154 -13.51 -21.52 34.89
CA GLU A 154 -12.91 -22.83 34.59
C GLU A 154 -12.39 -23.52 35.86
N THR A 155 -12.65 -24.82 35.99
CA THR A 155 -11.73 -25.77 36.62
C THR A 155 -11.75 -27.09 35.84
N LYS A 156 -10.58 -27.70 35.61
CA LYS A 156 -10.44 -28.94 34.81
C LYS A 156 -11.14 -30.13 35.47
N PRO A 157 -11.77 -31.00 34.66
CA PRO A 157 -11.39 -32.41 34.73
C PRO A 157 -11.32 -33.14 33.36
N VAL A 158 -10.56 -34.24 33.37
CA VAL A 158 -10.72 -35.52 32.62
C VAL A 158 -11.32 -35.49 31.20
N ILE A 159 -10.53 -35.99 30.24
CA ILE A 159 -11.02 -36.37 28.90
C ILE A 159 -11.91 -37.61 29.03
N THR A 160 -13.21 -37.46 28.76
CA THR A 160 -14.18 -38.55 28.64
C THR A 160 -14.46 -38.81 27.17
N VAL A 161 -14.34 -40.06 26.72
CA VAL A 161 -14.64 -40.45 25.33
C VAL A 161 -16.16 -40.57 25.14
N PRO A 162 -16.78 -39.85 24.19
CA PRO A 162 -18.22 -39.99 23.92
C PRO A 162 -18.57 -41.38 23.38
N ALA A 163 -19.74 -41.90 23.77
CA ALA A 163 -20.21 -43.21 23.33
C ALA A 163 -20.73 -43.18 21.87
N THR A 164 -20.40 -44.21 21.09
CA THR A 164 -20.97 -44.45 19.77
C THR A 164 -22.44 -44.86 19.89
N THR A 165 -23.36 -44.04 19.40
CA THR A 165 -24.80 -44.34 19.39
C THR A 165 -25.13 -45.47 18.42
N THR A 166 -25.75 -46.53 18.94
CA THR A 166 -26.32 -47.62 18.14
C THR A 166 -27.65 -47.20 17.52
N ASN A 167 -27.68 -47.02 16.20
CA ASN A 167 -28.95 -46.76 15.50
C ASN A 167 -29.80 -48.03 15.44
N THR A 168 -30.94 -48.01 16.13
CA THR A 168 -31.97 -49.05 16.09
C THR A 168 -32.76 -49.00 14.77
N THR A 169 -32.65 -50.05 13.96
CA THR A 169 -33.56 -50.25 12.81
C THR A 169 -34.90 -50.79 13.30
N THR A 170 -35.98 -50.04 13.05
CA THR A 170 -37.35 -50.46 13.37
C THR A 170 -37.87 -51.45 12.33
N THR A 171 -38.15 -52.70 12.74
CA THR A 171 -38.74 -53.72 11.86
C THR A 171 -40.20 -53.96 12.25
N THR A 172 -41.11 -53.82 11.27
CA THR A 172 -42.56 -53.99 11.45
C THR A 172 -42.94 -55.41 11.91
N GLN A 173 -43.77 -55.51 12.95
CA GLN A 173 -44.19 -56.80 13.50
C GLN A 173 -45.35 -57.43 12.70
N THR A 174 -45.06 -58.46 11.90
CA THR A 174 -46.08 -59.40 11.42
C THR A 174 -46.17 -60.57 12.41
N LYS A 175 -47.33 -60.72 13.04
CA LYS A 175 -47.57 -61.71 14.12
C LYS A 175 -47.60 -63.15 13.59
N VAL A 176 -46.47 -63.85 13.70
CA VAL A 176 -46.35 -65.31 13.53
C VAL A 176 -45.96 -65.93 14.89
N ALA A 177 -46.39 -67.16 15.16
CA ALA A 177 -46.28 -67.78 16.49
C ALA A 177 -44.83 -67.96 16.95
N ALA A 178 -44.57 -67.61 18.22
CA ALA A 178 -43.23 -67.66 18.80
C ALA A 178 -42.90 -69.04 19.40
N THR A 179 -42.07 -69.81 18.70
CA THR A 179 -41.25 -70.87 19.30
C THR A 179 -39.85 -70.31 19.57
N SER A 180 -39.63 -69.79 20.78
CA SER A 180 -38.32 -69.27 21.19
C SER A 180 -37.30 -70.41 21.24
N ASN A 181 -36.42 -70.49 20.23
CA ASN A 181 -35.39 -71.53 20.19
C ASN A 181 -34.17 -71.10 21.01
N THR A 182 -34.16 -71.47 22.29
CA THR A 182 -33.11 -71.19 23.28
C THR A 182 -31.69 -71.48 22.77
N ALA A 183 -31.54 -72.49 21.91
CA ALA A 183 -30.26 -72.89 21.32
C ALA A 183 -29.61 -71.78 20.45
N THR A 184 -30.38 -71.08 19.60
CA THR A 184 -29.81 -70.08 18.69
C THR A 184 -29.25 -68.87 19.47
N ASN A 185 -29.96 -68.43 20.50
CA ASN A 185 -29.49 -67.34 21.36
C ASN A 185 -28.23 -67.73 22.16
N PHE A 186 -28.15 -69.00 22.61
CA PHE A 186 -26.97 -69.55 23.26
C PHE A 186 -25.74 -69.53 22.34
N PHE A 187 -25.85 -70.01 21.09
CA PHE A 187 -24.72 -69.99 20.16
C PHE A 187 -24.30 -68.58 19.75
N ASN A 188 -25.25 -67.65 19.58
CA ASN A 188 -24.95 -66.24 19.31
C ASN A 188 -24.20 -65.58 20.48
N TYR A 189 -24.55 -65.90 21.73
CA TYR A 189 -23.88 -65.40 22.94
C TYR A 189 -22.44 -65.94 23.08
N LEU A 190 -22.22 -67.23 22.76
CA LEU A 190 -20.89 -67.84 22.82
C LEU A 190 -20.01 -67.53 21.60
N GLY A 191 -20.59 -67.20 20.44
CA GLY A 191 -19.96 -67.31 19.12
C GLY A 191 -18.61 -66.61 18.95
N GLU A 192 -18.53 -65.33 19.31
CA GLU A 192 -17.29 -64.55 19.14
C GLU A 192 -16.20 -64.94 20.16
N THR A 193 -16.57 -65.22 21.41
CA THR A 193 -15.63 -65.72 22.42
C THR A 193 -15.13 -67.13 22.05
N ALA A 194 -15.99 -67.96 21.46
CA ALA A 194 -15.62 -69.25 20.90
C ALA A 194 -14.69 -69.12 19.69
N ARG A 195 -14.94 -68.19 18.76
CA ARG A 195 -14.05 -67.86 17.63
C ARG A 195 -12.67 -67.44 18.14
N GLN A 196 -12.61 -66.57 19.15
CA GLN A 196 -11.36 -66.12 19.76
C GLN A 196 -10.59 -67.30 20.38
N VAL A 197 -11.19 -68.04 21.31
CA VAL A 197 -10.59 -69.22 21.94
C VAL A 197 -10.17 -70.28 20.90
N ALA A 198 -10.95 -70.48 19.84
CA ALA A 198 -10.64 -71.41 18.76
C ALA A 198 -9.39 -71.01 17.97
N ASN A 199 -9.14 -69.72 17.80
CA ASN A 199 -7.93 -69.20 17.18
C ASN A 199 -6.74 -69.25 18.15
N ASP A 200 -6.93 -68.84 19.41
CA ASP A 200 -5.91 -68.84 20.47
C ASP A 200 -5.34 -70.25 20.75
N TYR A 201 -6.21 -71.26 20.78
CA TYR A 201 -5.86 -72.66 21.09
C TYR A 201 -5.84 -73.60 19.85
N ASN A 202 -5.97 -73.05 18.64
CA ASN A 202 -5.93 -73.79 17.37
C ASN A 202 -6.93 -74.98 17.29
N ILE A 203 -8.16 -74.81 17.75
CA ILE A 203 -9.28 -75.78 17.66
C ILE A 203 -10.42 -75.22 16.81
N TYR A 204 -11.40 -76.04 16.43
CA TYR A 204 -12.58 -75.54 15.73
C TYR A 204 -13.58 -74.89 16.71
N ALA A 205 -13.99 -73.65 16.42
CA ALA A 205 -15.00 -72.93 17.17
C ALA A 205 -16.35 -73.62 17.05
N SER A 206 -16.66 -74.15 15.87
CA SER A 206 -17.89 -74.88 15.61
C SER A 206 -18.03 -76.14 16.46
N MET A 207 -16.95 -76.91 16.63
CA MET A 207 -16.89 -78.07 17.54
C MET A 207 -17.05 -77.67 19.00
N LEU A 208 -16.32 -76.63 19.44
CA LEU A 208 -16.41 -76.08 20.79
C LEU A 208 -17.85 -75.65 21.12
N LEU A 209 -18.47 -74.88 20.22
CA LEU A 209 -19.85 -74.43 20.35
C LEU A 209 -20.82 -75.61 20.43
N ALA A 210 -20.72 -76.56 19.50
CA ALA A 210 -21.60 -77.73 19.47
C ALA A 210 -21.50 -78.59 20.73
N GLN A 211 -20.29 -78.83 21.26
CA GLN A 211 -20.11 -79.54 22.52
C GLN A 211 -20.64 -78.71 23.70
N ALA A 212 -20.38 -77.40 23.77
CA ALA A 212 -20.96 -76.53 24.79
C ALA A 212 -22.50 -76.58 24.77
N GLY A 213 -23.13 -76.60 23.60
CA GLY A 213 -24.58 -76.71 23.44
C GLY A 213 -25.14 -78.05 23.93
N LEU A 214 -24.46 -79.15 23.59
CA LEU A 214 -24.87 -80.51 23.99
C LEU A 214 -24.71 -80.73 25.51
N GLU A 215 -23.52 -80.48 26.05
CA GLU A 215 -23.18 -80.81 27.45
C GLU A 215 -23.87 -79.89 28.48
N SER A 216 -24.26 -78.68 28.09
CA SER A 216 -24.96 -77.73 28.97
C SER A 216 -26.49 -77.68 28.79
N ALA A 217 -27.05 -78.47 27.86
CA ALA A 217 -28.42 -78.32 27.38
C ALA A 217 -28.73 -76.86 26.97
N TYR A 218 -27.88 -76.29 26.09
CA TYR A 218 -27.94 -74.90 25.63
C TYR A 218 -27.95 -73.86 26.78
N GLY A 219 -27.06 -74.06 27.75
CA GLY A 219 -26.87 -73.18 28.90
C GLY A 219 -27.97 -73.26 29.97
N GLN A 220 -28.82 -74.30 29.94
CA GLN A 220 -29.92 -74.47 30.90
C GLN A 220 -29.56 -75.39 32.08
N SER A 221 -28.44 -76.12 32.04
CA SER A 221 -28.04 -76.99 33.15
C SER A 221 -27.68 -76.19 34.40
N THR A 222 -28.00 -76.72 35.59
CA THR A 222 -27.65 -76.10 36.88
C THR A 222 -26.15 -75.84 36.99
N LEU A 223 -25.32 -76.71 36.42
CA LEU A 223 -23.86 -76.58 36.40
C LEU A 223 -23.38 -75.42 35.51
N SER A 224 -23.97 -75.25 34.32
CA SER A 224 -23.61 -74.13 33.43
C SER A 224 -24.10 -72.79 33.98
N THR A 225 -25.29 -72.74 34.56
CA THR A 225 -25.90 -71.52 35.13
C THR A 225 -25.26 -71.07 36.46
N GLN A 226 -24.85 -71.98 37.35
CA GLN A 226 -24.27 -71.62 38.65
C GLN A 226 -22.73 -71.56 38.68
N ALA A 227 -22.05 -72.21 37.73
CA ALA A 227 -20.60 -72.34 37.74
C ALA A 227 -19.91 -72.00 36.40
N HIS A 228 -20.66 -71.48 35.42
CA HIS A 228 -20.21 -71.21 34.04
C HIS A 228 -19.58 -72.43 33.34
N ASN A 229 -19.83 -73.66 33.79
CA ASN A 229 -19.19 -74.85 33.26
C ASN A 229 -20.10 -75.51 32.21
N TYR A 230 -19.88 -75.15 30.94
CA TYR A 230 -20.70 -75.60 29.82
C TYR A 230 -20.37 -77.01 29.31
N PHE A 231 -19.39 -77.71 29.92
CA PHE A 231 -18.80 -78.95 29.39
C PHE A 231 -18.70 -80.09 30.42
N GLY A 232 -19.38 -79.98 31.56
CA GLY A 232 -19.36 -81.03 32.60
C GLY A 232 -17.99 -81.30 33.25
N ILE A 233 -17.02 -80.36 33.14
CA ILE A 233 -15.63 -80.63 33.53
C ILE A 233 -15.52 -80.80 35.04
N LYS A 234 -15.17 -82.01 35.49
CA LYS A 234 -14.91 -82.33 36.91
C LYS A 234 -13.66 -81.61 37.41
N TYR A 235 -13.68 -81.18 38.67
CA TYR A 235 -12.58 -80.45 39.33
C TYR A 235 -11.33 -81.32 39.47
N ARG A 236 -10.16 -80.79 39.10
CA ARG A 236 -8.87 -81.52 39.09
C ARG A 236 -7.83 -81.02 40.09
N GLY A 237 -8.23 -80.25 41.10
CA GLY A 237 -7.36 -79.81 42.20
C GLY A 237 -6.86 -78.38 42.15
N THR A 238 -7.26 -77.57 41.15
CA THR A 238 -6.86 -76.17 41.02
C THR A 238 -8.04 -75.26 40.63
N GLY A 239 -8.09 -74.06 41.23
CA GLY A 239 -9.14 -73.06 40.97
C GLY A 239 -10.44 -73.27 41.78
N ASN A 240 -11.50 -72.58 41.38
CA ASN A 240 -12.81 -72.66 42.02
C ASN A 240 -13.56 -73.96 41.65
N TYR A 241 -14.40 -74.46 42.54
CA TYR A 241 -15.28 -75.61 42.27
C TYR A 241 -16.69 -75.43 42.86
N VAL A 242 -17.63 -76.23 42.37
CA VAL A 242 -18.96 -76.42 42.96
C VAL A 242 -19.19 -77.91 43.21
N THR A 243 -19.92 -78.25 44.28
CA THR A 243 -20.32 -79.63 44.56
C THR A 243 -21.76 -79.83 44.09
N MET A 244 -22.01 -80.82 43.24
CA MET A 244 -23.34 -81.15 42.72
C MET A 244 -23.52 -82.67 42.62
N ASN A 245 -24.78 -83.11 42.73
CA ASN A 245 -25.12 -84.50 42.45
C ASN A 245 -25.04 -84.76 40.94
N THR A 246 -24.45 -85.88 40.56
CA THR A 246 -24.33 -86.38 39.18
C THR A 246 -24.70 -87.86 39.14
N LEU A 247 -25.10 -88.35 37.96
CA LEU A 247 -25.29 -89.77 37.72
C LEU A 247 -23.99 -90.37 37.17
N GLU A 248 -23.42 -91.34 37.86
CA GLU A 248 -22.33 -92.18 37.34
C GLU A 248 -22.90 -93.56 37.01
N PHE A 249 -22.34 -94.24 36.00
CA PHE A 249 -22.76 -95.59 35.62
C PHE A 249 -21.64 -96.59 35.91
N TYR A 250 -21.87 -97.50 36.85
CA TYR A 250 -20.96 -98.59 37.18
C TYR A 250 -21.76 -99.80 37.71
N GLY A 251 -21.22 -101.01 37.58
CA GLY A 251 -21.93 -102.24 37.97
C GLY A 251 -23.20 -102.55 37.17
N GLY A 252 -23.46 -101.82 36.06
CA GLY A 252 -24.66 -101.98 35.22
C GLY A 252 -25.86 -101.11 35.63
N GLN A 253 -25.72 -100.22 36.62
CA GLN A 253 -26.78 -99.30 37.04
C GLN A 253 -26.26 -97.86 37.20
N TYR A 254 -27.20 -96.91 37.21
CA TYR A 254 -26.91 -95.50 37.50
C TYR A 254 -26.95 -95.23 39.01
N HIS A 255 -25.91 -94.59 39.52
CA HIS A 255 -25.81 -94.17 40.91
C HIS A 255 -25.70 -92.65 41.00
N THR A 256 -26.57 -92.03 41.80
CA THR A 256 -26.47 -90.60 42.14
C THR A 256 -25.35 -90.40 43.17
N VAL A 257 -24.30 -89.67 42.80
CA VAL A 257 -23.17 -89.36 43.68
C VAL A 257 -22.88 -87.86 43.70
N SER A 258 -22.38 -87.35 44.83
CA SER A 258 -21.95 -85.97 44.98
C SER A 258 -20.53 -85.78 44.41
N ALA A 259 -20.40 -85.07 43.29
CA ALA A 259 -19.13 -84.80 42.62
C ALA A 259 -18.73 -83.31 42.69
N ARG A 260 -17.43 -83.03 42.60
CA ARG A 260 -16.89 -81.67 42.45
C ARG A 260 -16.69 -81.34 40.98
N PHE A 261 -17.35 -80.30 40.49
CA PHE A 261 -17.18 -79.76 39.15
C PHE A 261 -16.40 -78.45 39.18
N GLN A 262 -15.61 -78.18 38.13
CA GLN A 262 -14.89 -76.93 37.99
C GLN A 262 -15.87 -75.76 37.92
N ARG A 263 -15.54 -74.64 38.56
CA ARG A 263 -16.22 -73.36 38.43
C ARG A 263 -15.31 -72.37 37.70
N TYR A 264 -15.86 -71.64 36.75
CA TYR A 264 -15.15 -70.66 35.93
C TYR A 264 -15.66 -69.25 36.22
N ASP A 265 -14.74 -68.29 36.29
CA ASP A 265 -15.08 -66.92 36.68
C ASP A 265 -15.63 -66.11 35.49
N SER A 266 -15.23 -66.44 34.25
CA SER A 266 -15.81 -65.90 33.01
C SER A 266 -16.19 -66.98 31.98
N LEU A 267 -16.93 -66.56 30.94
CA LEU A 267 -17.22 -67.40 29.77
C LEU A 267 -15.93 -67.84 29.05
N TYR A 268 -15.00 -66.90 28.80
CA TYR A 268 -13.73 -67.20 28.12
C TYR A 268 -12.96 -68.29 28.87
N ASP A 269 -12.91 -68.23 30.20
CA ASP A 269 -12.20 -69.23 31.02
C ASP A 269 -12.81 -70.62 30.92
N SER A 270 -14.14 -70.75 30.77
CA SER A 270 -14.79 -72.03 30.54
C SER A 270 -14.47 -72.58 29.15
N LEU A 271 -14.61 -71.75 28.11
CA LEU A 271 -14.32 -72.14 26.73
C LEU A 271 -12.83 -72.50 26.57
N ALA A 272 -11.92 -71.74 27.17
CA ALA A 272 -10.48 -72.00 27.21
C ALA A 272 -10.12 -73.22 28.08
N GLY A 273 -10.86 -73.48 29.16
CA GLY A 273 -10.72 -74.68 29.99
C GLY A 273 -11.02 -75.96 29.19
N TYR A 274 -12.09 -75.94 28.39
CA TYR A 274 -12.37 -76.98 27.41
C TYR A 274 -11.31 -77.02 26.29
N ALA A 275 -10.84 -75.88 25.78
CA ALA A 275 -9.83 -75.85 24.72
C ALA A 275 -8.50 -76.48 25.16
N ARG A 276 -8.12 -76.30 26.44
CA ARG A 276 -7.00 -76.98 27.10
C ARG A 276 -7.26 -78.48 27.24
N LEU A 277 -8.48 -78.89 27.59
CA LEU A 277 -8.87 -80.31 27.66
C LEU A 277 -8.72 -81.01 26.29
N ILE A 278 -9.17 -80.36 25.21
CA ILE A 278 -9.03 -80.86 23.82
C ILE A 278 -7.55 -80.90 23.42
N THR A 279 -6.83 -79.78 23.48
CA THR A 279 -5.42 -79.73 23.03
C THR A 279 -4.49 -80.68 23.79
N GLN A 280 -4.78 -80.99 25.07
CA GLN A 280 -3.94 -81.89 25.89
C GLN A 280 -4.32 -83.38 25.78
N ASN A 281 -5.61 -83.72 25.67
CA ASN A 281 -6.07 -85.12 25.70
C ASN A 281 -6.55 -85.63 24.33
N TYR A 282 -6.91 -84.72 23.42
CA TYR A 282 -7.41 -85.00 22.07
C TYR A 282 -6.64 -84.13 21.04
N PRO A 283 -5.29 -84.21 20.96
CA PRO A 283 -4.50 -83.34 20.09
C PRO A 283 -4.86 -83.49 18.60
N ASN A 284 -5.35 -84.67 18.20
CA ASN A 284 -5.85 -84.93 16.84
C ASN A 284 -7.25 -84.34 16.57
N SER A 285 -7.91 -83.76 17.58
CA SER A 285 -9.17 -83.00 17.47
C SER A 285 -8.95 -81.48 17.42
N THR A 286 -7.73 -81.05 17.14
CA THR A 286 -7.37 -79.65 16.85
C THR A 286 -7.54 -79.33 15.36
N ARG A 287 -7.32 -78.08 14.93
CA ARG A 287 -7.30 -77.69 13.51
C ARG A 287 -6.22 -78.40 12.68
N ALA A 288 -5.26 -79.08 13.34
CA ALA A 288 -4.31 -79.98 12.66
C ALA A 288 -5.00 -81.18 11.98
N ALA A 289 -6.27 -81.49 12.31
CA ALA A 289 -7.07 -82.51 11.64
C ALA A 289 -7.46 -82.16 10.18
N GLY A 290 -7.25 -80.93 9.74
CA GLY A 290 -7.58 -80.46 8.38
C GLY A 290 -9.06 -80.10 8.16
N SER A 291 -9.99 -80.82 8.78
CA SER A 291 -11.42 -80.47 8.80
C SER A 291 -12.06 -80.63 10.18
N VAL A 292 -13.20 -79.97 10.41
CA VAL A 292 -13.95 -80.15 11.65
C VAL A 292 -14.56 -81.55 11.73
N GLU A 293 -14.95 -82.13 10.60
CA GLU A 293 -15.38 -83.53 10.48
C GLU A 293 -14.32 -84.50 11.02
N ALA A 294 -13.06 -84.31 10.61
CA ALA A 294 -11.94 -85.12 11.10
C ALA A 294 -11.69 -84.85 12.59
N ALA A 295 -11.72 -83.60 13.05
CA ALA A 295 -11.52 -83.26 14.45
C ALA A 295 -12.58 -83.87 15.38
N VAL A 296 -13.86 -83.83 14.98
CA VAL A 296 -14.99 -84.40 15.74
C VAL A 296 -14.93 -85.92 15.76
N ASN A 297 -14.59 -86.58 14.65
CA ASN A 297 -14.39 -88.03 14.63
C ASN A 297 -13.20 -88.45 15.53
N ASN A 298 -12.12 -87.67 15.56
CA ASN A 298 -10.95 -87.95 16.39
C ASN A 298 -11.20 -87.84 17.91
N LEU A 299 -12.35 -87.31 18.35
CA LEU A 299 -12.76 -87.33 19.77
C LEU A 299 -12.94 -88.74 20.32
N TYR A 300 -13.09 -89.76 19.47
CA TYR A 300 -13.10 -91.17 19.88
C TYR A 300 -11.70 -91.71 20.22
N HIS A 301 -10.64 -91.06 19.75
CA HIS A 301 -9.25 -91.52 19.82
C HIS A 301 -8.38 -90.63 20.75
N GLY A 302 -8.91 -90.25 21.90
CA GLY A 302 -8.19 -89.50 22.92
C GLY A 302 -7.12 -90.32 23.64
N ARG A 303 -6.15 -89.62 24.24
CA ARG A 303 -5.00 -90.18 24.98
C ARG A 303 -5.40 -91.10 26.14
N TYR A 304 -6.62 -90.94 26.66
CA TYR A 304 -7.17 -91.70 27.78
C TYR A 304 -8.52 -92.36 27.44
N GLY A 305 -8.81 -92.57 26.14
CA GLY A 305 -10.09 -93.08 25.64
C GLY A 305 -10.92 -92.02 24.89
N ALA A 306 -12.15 -92.39 24.53
CA ALA A 306 -13.09 -91.52 23.84
C ALA A 306 -13.65 -90.41 24.75
N TYR A 307 -14.02 -89.26 24.17
CA TYR A 307 -14.63 -88.13 24.89
C TYR A 307 -15.96 -88.51 25.56
N ALA A 308 -16.75 -89.36 24.90
CA ALA A 308 -17.99 -89.93 25.42
C ALA A 308 -18.06 -91.43 25.08
N THR A 309 -18.76 -92.21 25.91
CA THR A 309 -19.02 -93.64 25.69
C THR A 309 -20.17 -93.91 24.72
N ASP A 310 -20.84 -92.85 24.24
CA ASP A 310 -21.94 -92.93 23.28
C ASP A 310 -21.39 -93.06 21.84
N PRO A 311 -21.63 -94.17 21.13
CA PRO A 311 -21.14 -94.37 19.76
C PRO A 311 -21.77 -93.41 18.73
N SER A 312 -22.85 -92.70 19.09
CA SER A 312 -23.48 -91.67 18.25
C SER A 312 -22.97 -90.24 18.49
N TYR A 313 -22.02 -90.04 19.42
CA TYR A 313 -21.59 -88.71 19.88
C TYR A 313 -21.06 -87.82 18.74
N ALA A 314 -20.15 -88.34 17.91
CA ALA A 314 -19.60 -87.59 16.77
C ALA A 314 -20.70 -87.12 15.79
N SER A 315 -21.68 -87.99 15.51
CA SER A 315 -22.84 -87.68 14.67
C SER A 315 -23.74 -86.60 15.29
N LYS A 316 -23.93 -86.60 16.62
CA LYS A 316 -24.68 -85.56 17.35
C LYS A 316 -23.98 -84.21 17.25
N ILE A 317 -22.66 -84.16 17.46
CA ILE A 317 -21.86 -82.93 17.34
C ILE A 317 -21.88 -82.40 15.90
N MET A 318 -21.67 -83.24 14.89
CA MET A 318 -21.78 -82.83 13.48
C MET A 318 -23.19 -82.36 13.10
N SER A 319 -24.24 -82.97 13.66
CA SER A 319 -25.61 -82.50 13.47
C SER A 319 -25.79 -81.08 14.02
N LEU A 320 -25.35 -80.79 15.24
CA LEU A 320 -25.43 -79.45 15.83
C LEU A 320 -24.63 -78.40 15.03
N ILE A 321 -23.41 -78.74 14.60
CA ILE A 321 -22.56 -77.87 13.76
C ILE A 321 -23.29 -77.43 12.49
N ASN A 322 -24.00 -78.36 11.84
CA ASN A 322 -24.71 -78.10 10.59
C ASN A 322 -26.06 -77.40 10.84
N THR A 323 -26.87 -77.86 11.80
CA THR A 323 -28.19 -77.30 12.12
C THR A 323 -28.12 -75.81 12.52
N TYR A 324 -27.08 -75.41 13.25
CA TYR A 324 -26.90 -74.03 13.71
C TYR A 324 -25.83 -73.25 12.92
N ASN A 325 -25.36 -73.78 11.78
CA ASN A 325 -24.34 -73.16 10.91
C ASN A 325 -23.09 -72.66 11.69
N LEU A 326 -22.62 -73.45 12.65
CA LEU A 326 -21.59 -73.01 13.60
C LEU A 326 -20.22 -72.83 12.93
N LYS A 327 -20.01 -73.40 11.73
CA LYS A 327 -18.80 -73.24 10.91
C LYS A 327 -18.48 -71.79 10.53
N GLN A 328 -19.41 -70.85 10.69
CA GLN A 328 -19.12 -69.42 10.52
C GLN A 328 -18.12 -68.89 11.56
N TYR A 329 -18.03 -69.49 12.74
CA TYR A 329 -17.10 -69.08 13.80
C TYR A 329 -15.69 -69.64 13.63
N ASP A 330 -15.44 -70.53 12.66
CA ASP A 330 -14.12 -71.09 12.41
C ASP A 330 -13.18 -70.13 11.64
N TYR A 331 -13.69 -69.02 11.11
CA TYR A 331 -12.94 -67.98 10.38
C TYR A 331 -12.53 -66.83 11.29
N VAL A 332 -11.59 -65.98 10.84
CA VAL A 332 -10.86 -65.02 11.70
C VAL A 332 -11.48 -63.61 11.78
N ASN A 333 -12.54 -63.33 11.03
CA ASN A 333 -13.17 -62.02 10.86
C ASN A 333 -12.21 -60.93 10.38
N GLN A 334 -11.40 -61.26 9.37
CA GLN A 334 -10.51 -60.29 8.71
C GLN A 334 -11.20 -59.56 7.55
N ASN A 335 -10.72 -58.35 7.28
CA ASN A 335 -10.99 -57.52 6.10
C ASN A 335 -9.64 -56.94 5.63
N VAL A 336 -9.18 -57.30 4.43
CA VAL A 336 -7.91 -56.86 3.83
C VAL A 336 -8.05 -56.70 2.32
N GLY A 337 -7.29 -55.78 1.72
CA GLY A 337 -7.31 -55.57 0.27
C GLY A 337 -6.42 -54.43 -0.19
N HIS A 338 -6.41 -54.21 -1.50
CA HIS A 338 -5.58 -53.19 -2.17
C HIS A 338 -6.17 -52.78 -3.53
N ILE A 339 -5.95 -51.54 -3.94
CA ILE A 339 -6.26 -51.05 -5.31
C ILE A 339 -4.97 -51.16 -6.15
N ASP A 340 -4.89 -52.18 -6.99
CA ASP A 340 -3.69 -52.50 -7.78
C ASP A 340 -3.49 -51.53 -8.96
N SER A 341 -4.57 -50.96 -9.52
CA SER A 341 -4.47 -49.81 -10.42
C SER A 341 -5.77 -49.01 -10.51
N ILE A 342 -5.63 -47.72 -10.82
CA ILE A 342 -6.75 -46.83 -11.14
C ILE A 342 -6.37 -45.86 -12.27
N SER A 343 -7.28 -45.60 -13.20
CA SER A 343 -7.05 -44.66 -14.31
C SER A 343 -8.36 -44.10 -14.88
N LEU A 344 -8.35 -42.84 -15.31
CA LEU A 344 -9.48 -42.20 -15.98
C LEU A 344 -9.22 -42.11 -17.49
N VAL A 345 -10.17 -42.58 -18.30
CA VAL A 345 -10.15 -42.47 -19.76
C VAL A 345 -11.47 -41.85 -20.22
N GLY A 346 -11.43 -40.60 -20.67
CA GLY A 346 -12.65 -39.81 -20.89
C GLY A 346 -13.42 -39.64 -19.58
N ASN A 347 -14.69 -40.08 -19.57
CA ASN A 347 -15.54 -40.10 -18.37
C ASN A 347 -15.65 -41.52 -17.77
N THR A 348 -14.74 -42.43 -18.15
CA THR A 348 -14.73 -43.82 -17.70
C THR A 348 -13.53 -44.10 -16.79
N LEU A 349 -13.82 -44.49 -15.56
CA LEU A 349 -12.83 -44.89 -14.55
C LEU A 349 -12.58 -46.40 -14.65
N LYS A 350 -11.33 -46.82 -14.82
CA LYS A 350 -10.91 -48.22 -14.72
C LYS A 350 -10.25 -48.43 -13.37
N VAL A 351 -10.71 -49.43 -12.62
CA VAL A 351 -10.20 -49.79 -11.30
C VAL A 351 -9.93 -51.29 -11.24
N SER A 352 -8.75 -51.69 -10.78
CA SER A 352 -8.43 -53.10 -10.51
C SER A 352 -7.80 -53.25 -9.13
N GLY A 353 -7.92 -54.42 -8.53
CA GLY A 353 -7.44 -54.67 -7.18
C GLY A 353 -7.88 -56.03 -6.64
N TRP A 354 -7.87 -56.14 -5.33
CA TRP A 354 -8.42 -57.28 -4.60
C TRP A 354 -8.94 -56.88 -3.22
N HIS A 355 -9.96 -57.60 -2.75
CA HIS A 355 -10.58 -57.43 -1.44
C HIS A 355 -10.98 -58.81 -0.91
N ALA A 356 -10.36 -59.21 0.19
CA ALA A 356 -10.63 -60.44 0.90
C ALA A 356 -11.19 -60.13 2.30
N ALA A 357 -12.43 -60.54 2.55
CA ALA A 357 -13.11 -60.34 3.82
C ALA A 357 -13.90 -61.60 4.22
N ASP A 358 -13.79 -62.03 5.47
CA ASP A 358 -14.52 -63.21 5.97
C ASP A 358 -16.04 -63.02 5.88
N ASN A 359 -16.50 -61.79 6.11
CA ASN A 359 -17.92 -61.43 6.04
C ASN A 359 -18.51 -61.55 4.64
N SER A 360 -17.70 -61.60 3.57
CA SER A 360 -18.18 -61.85 2.19
C SER A 360 -18.93 -63.19 2.04
N LYS A 361 -18.78 -64.12 3.00
CA LYS A 361 -19.60 -65.32 3.11
C LYS A 361 -21.10 -65.04 3.34
N ALA A 362 -21.41 -64.01 4.12
CA ALA A 362 -22.77 -63.54 4.39
C ALA A 362 -23.12 -62.27 3.59
N GLN A 363 -22.10 -61.58 3.06
CA GLN A 363 -22.17 -60.35 2.28
C GLN A 363 -21.66 -60.62 0.85
N ASN A 364 -22.35 -61.52 0.14
CA ASN A 364 -21.85 -62.11 -1.10
C ASN A 364 -21.97 -61.21 -2.35
N HIS A 365 -22.51 -60.01 -2.24
CA HIS A 365 -22.59 -59.05 -3.36
C HIS A 365 -21.42 -58.06 -3.33
N GLY A 366 -20.51 -58.16 -4.31
CA GLY A 366 -19.36 -57.25 -4.47
C GLY A 366 -19.70 -56.01 -5.29
N TYR A 367 -19.28 -54.83 -4.80
CA TYR A 367 -19.40 -53.54 -5.48
C TYR A 367 -18.09 -52.76 -5.46
N ILE A 368 -17.80 -52.04 -6.54
CA ILE A 368 -16.82 -50.95 -6.55
C ILE A 368 -17.60 -49.63 -6.60
N ILE A 369 -17.46 -48.83 -5.56
CA ILE A 369 -18.15 -47.55 -5.36
C ILE A 369 -17.16 -46.42 -5.64
N VAL A 370 -17.59 -45.37 -6.34
CA VAL A 370 -16.82 -44.16 -6.60
C VAL A 370 -17.40 -43.02 -5.77
N TYR A 371 -16.59 -42.41 -4.92
CA TYR A 371 -17.02 -41.49 -3.86
C TYR A 371 -16.25 -40.16 -3.94
N ASP A 372 -16.96 -39.04 -4.09
CA ASP A 372 -16.40 -37.70 -3.99
C ASP A 372 -16.30 -37.31 -2.52
N VAL A 373 -15.08 -37.30 -1.98
CA VAL A 373 -14.79 -36.87 -0.60
C VAL A 373 -15.02 -35.38 -0.43
N THR A 374 -14.79 -34.58 -1.48
CA THR A 374 -14.94 -33.12 -1.47
C THR A 374 -16.41 -32.67 -1.39
N SER A 375 -17.36 -33.49 -1.85
CA SER A 375 -18.81 -33.25 -1.66
C SER A 375 -19.50 -34.24 -0.71
N ASN A 376 -18.75 -35.18 -0.11
CA ASN A 376 -19.26 -36.23 0.77
C ASN A 376 -20.40 -37.03 0.11
N HIS A 377 -20.19 -37.45 -1.14
CA HIS A 377 -21.22 -37.99 -2.03
C HIS A 377 -20.74 -39.24 -2.78
N GLU A 378 -21.57 -40.28 -2.79
CA GLU A 378 -21.40 -41.41 -3.71
C GLU A 378 -21.83 -41.00 -5.11
N ILE A 379 -20.90 -41.02 -6.07
CA ILE A 379 -21.13 -40.70 -7.48
C ILE A 379 -21.88 -41.83 -8.17
N THR A 380 -21.41 -43.07 -7.96
CA THR A 380 -21.94 -44.29 -8.58
C THR A 380 -21.34 -45.54 -7.94
N ARG A 381 -22.01 -46.68 -8.13
CA ARG A 381 -21.48 -48.03 -7.80
C ARG A 381 -21.65 -48.99 -8.96
N GLN A 382 -20.67 -49.87 -9.13
CA GLN A 382 -20.69 -50.94 -10.13
C GLN A 382 -20.54 -52.29 -9.43
N ALA A 383 -21.53 -53.17 -9.61
CA ALA A 383 -21.45 -54.55 -9.14
C ALA A 383 -20.34 -55.32 -9.87
N TYR A 384 -19.65 -56.23 -9.17
CA TYR A 384 -18.67 -57.15 -9.75
C TYR A 384 -18.78 -58.56 -9.16
N ILE A 385 -18.30 -59.54 -9.92
CA ILE A 385 -18.11 -60.91 -9.44
C ILE A 385 -16.61 -61.07 -9.11
N PRO A 386 -16.24 -61.47 -7.87
CA PRO A 386 -14.83 -61.62 -7.50
C PRO A 386 -14.09 -62.66 -8.35
N THR A 387 -12.89 -62.30 -8.81
CA THR A 387 -12.04 -63.15 -9.67
C THR A 387 -10.90 -63.79 -8.88
N SER A 388 -10.30 -64.84 -9.43
CA SER A 388 -9.33 -65.64 -8.70
C SER A 388 -7.98 -64.92 -8.47
N ARG A 389 -7.45 -65.04 -7.25
CA ARG A 389 -6.18 -64.47 -6.80
C ARG A 389 -5.40 -65.49 -5.96
N GLY A 390 -4.75 -66.42 -6.65
CA GLY A 390 -3.91 -67.46 -6.03
C GLY A 390 -2.63 -66.93 -5.35
N ASP A 391 -2.28 -65.67 -5.59
CA ASP A 391 -1.27 -64.89 -4.85
C ASP A 391 -1.82 -64.44 -3.48
N VAL A 392 -3.00 -63.81 -3.45
CA VAL A 392 -3.67 -63.37 -2.22
C VAL A 392 -3.97 -64.56 -1.31
N TYR A 393 -4.44 -65.69 -1.86
CA TYR A 393 -4.66 -66.92 -1.09
C TYR A 393 -3.40 -67.45 -0.41
N LYS A 394 -2.20 -67.30 -0.99
CA LYS A 394 -0.95 -67.76 -0.35
C LYS A 394 -0.59 -66.96 0.89
N VAL A 395 -0.94 -65.67 0.91
CA VAL A 395 -0.66 -64.76 2.04
C VAL A 395 -1.77 -64.79 3.08
N TYR A 396 -3.03 -64.88 2.63
CA TYR A 396 -4.23 -64.82 3.48
C TYR A 396 -5.12 -66.09 3.42
N PRO A 397 -4.57 -67.33 3.50
CA PRO A 397 -5.32 -68.57 3.26
C PRO A 397 -6.44 -68.85 4.28
N ARG A 398 -6.53 -68.05 5.35
CA ARG A 398 -7.55 -68.15 6.40
C ARG A 398 -8.76 -67.25 6.17
N VAL A 399 -8.69 -66.32 5.21
CA VAL A 399 -9.77 -65.38 4.89
C VAL A 399 -10.67 -65.98 3.80
N TYR A 400 -11.97 -66.07 4.07
CA TYR A 400 -12.95 -66.87 3.33
C TYR A 400 -12.84 -66.79 1.80
N ASN A 401 -12.82 -65.58 1.22
CA ASN A 401 -12.76 -65.39 -0.23
C ASN A 401 -11.36 -65.02 -0.75
N SER A 402 -10.28 -65.17 0.02
CA SER A 402 -8.92 -64.77 -0.40
C SER A 402 -8.51 -65.29 -1.78
N GLY A 403 -8.86 -66.53 -2.12
CA GLY A 403 -8.61 -67.13 -3.44
C GLY A 403 -9.51 -66.64 -4.58
N ASN A 404 -10.61 -65.95 -4.27
CA ASN A 404 -11.55 -65.28 -5.18
C ASN A 404 -11.83 -63.87 -4.64
N SER A 405 -10.79 -63.04 -4.62
CA SER A 405 -10.79 -61.69 -4.04
C SER A 405 -10.57 -60.58 -5.07
N GLY A 406 -10.15 -60.93 -6.28
CA GLY A 406 -9.78 -59.96 -7.32
C GLY A 406 -10.96 -59.22 -7.93
N PHE A 407 -10.68 -58.05 -8.50
CA PHE A 407 -11.62 -57.33 -9.35
C PHE A 407 -10.89 -56.52 -10.42
N ASN A 408 -11.57 -56.31 -11.55
CA ASN A 408 -11.18 -55.38 -12.60
C ASN A 408 -12.47 -54.84 -13.20
N VAL A 409 -12.73 -53.55 -12.99
CA VAL A 409 -14.05 -52.93 -13.19
C VAL A 409 -13.88 -51.63 -13.98
N THR A 410 -14.73 -51.43 -14.96
CA THR A 410 -14.79 -50.24 -15.81
C THR A 410 -16.11 -49.53 -15.51
N ILE A 411 -16.04 -48.31 -14.97
CA ILE A 411 -17.16 -47.56 -14.40
C ILE A 411 -17.35 -46.28 -15.20
N ASN A 412 -18.52 -46.08 -15.78
CA ASN A 412 -18.88 -44.82 -16.43
C ASN A 412 -19.38 -43.83 -15.37
N LEU A 413 -18.80 -42.64 -15.31
CA LEU A 413 -19.13 -41.58 -14.36
C LEU A 413 -20.18 -40.59 -14.91
N GLY A 414 -20.72 -40.85 -16.10
CA GLY A 414 -21.69 -39.98 -16.77
C GLY A 414 -21.10 -38.59 -17.01
N ASN A 415 -21.86 -37.55 -16.66
CA ASN A 415 -21.44 -36.16 -16.78
C ASN A 415 -20.89 -35.58 -15.46
N TYR A 416 -20.47 -36.42 -14.51
CA TYR A 416 -19.96 -35.94 -13.23
C TYR A 416 -18.61 -35.20 -13.39
N ASP A 417 -18.54 -33.95 -12.96
CA ASP A 417 -17.30 -33.18 -13.02
C ASP A 417 -16.34 -33.55 -11.89
N LEU A 418 -15.17 -34.04 -12.28
CA LEU A 418 -14.06 -34.43 -11.40
C LEU A 418 -13.07 -33.29 -11.14
N THR A 419 -13.31 -32.10 -11.71
CA THR A 419 -12.37 -30.98 -11.65
C THR A 419 -12.19 -30.51 -10.21
N ASN A 420 -10.94 -30.63 -9.73
CA ASN A 420 -10.52 -30.31 -8.37
C ASN A 420 -11.28 -31.12 -7.28
N LYS A 421 -11.67 -32.37 -7.58
CA LYS A 421 -12.30 -33.31 -6.64
C LYS A 421 -11.32 -34.37 -6.13
N GLU A 422 -11.37 -34.67 -4.83
CA GLU A 422 -10.75 -35.87 -4.25
C GLU A 422 -11.72 -37.05 -4.32
N ILE A 423 -11.38 -38.04 -5.14
CA ILE A 423 -12.18 -39.24 -5.36
C ILE A 423 -11.55 -40.41 -4.60
N LYS A 424 -12.36 -41.10 -3.79
CA LYS A 424 -12.00 -42.42 -3.25
C LYS A 424 -12.80 -43.51 -3.94
N VAL A 425 -12.22 -44.69 -3.99
CA VAL A 425 -12.88 -45.91 -4.42
C VAL A 425 -13.06 -46.81 -3.21
N ILE A 426 -14.28 -47.31 -3.02
CA ILE A 426 -14.62 -48.26 -1.97
C ILE A 426 -14.87 -49.61 -2.63
N SER A 427 -14.13 -50.65 -2.27
CA SER A 427 -14.55 -52.01 -2.54
C SER A 427 -15.45 -52.47 -1.39
N ARG A 428 -16.71 -52.80 -1.71
CA ARG A 428 -17.74 -53.18 -0.73
C ARG A 428 -18.18 -54.62 -0.96
N PHE A 429 -18.32 -55.36 0.13
CA PHE A 429 -19.17 -56.56 0.20
C PHE A 429 -20.48 -56.22 0.92
N SER A 430 -21.61 -56.67 0.40
CA SER A 430 -22.96 -56.39 0.92
C SER A 430 -23.82 -57.66 0.98
N ASN A 431 -24.71 -57.74 1.98
CA ASN A 431 -25.72 -58.81 2.08
C ASN A 431 -27.03 -58.53 1.29
N GLN A 432 -27.05 -57.49 0.45
CA GLN A 432 -28.20 -57.12 -0.38
C GLN A 432 -27.77 -56.90 -1.85
N SER A 433 -28.64 -57.27 -2.79
CA SER A 433 -28.39 -57.20 -4.24
C SER A 433 -28.41 -55.77 -4.82
N ASN A 434 -28.32 -54.75 -3.98
CA ASN A 434 -28.22 -53.33 -4.30
C ASN A 434 -26.93 -52.68 -3.73
N GLY A 435 -26.14 -53.38 -2.91
CA GLY A 435 -24.95 -52.84 -2.25
C GLY A 435 -25.20 -52.15 -0.89
N GLU A 436 -26.37 -52.33 -0.29
CA GLU A 436 -26.77 -51.76 1.01
C GLU A 436 -26.82 -52.80 2.14
N GLY A 437 -27.39 -52.43 3.29
CA GLY A 437 -27.67 -53.33 4.40
C GLY A 437 -26.46 -53.51 5.32
N ALA A 438 -26.11 -54.76 5.63
CA ALA A 438 -24.88 -55.08 6.34
C ALA A 438 -23.74 -55.17 5.33
N VAL A 439 -22.72 -54.33 5.51
CA VAL A 439 -21.61 -54.19 4.57
C VAL A 439 -20.25 -54.42 5.22
N THR A 440 -19.24 -54.73 4.41
CA THR A 440 -17.81 -54.65 4.77
C THR A 440 -17.11 -53.86 3.67
N ASP A 441 -16.50 -52.74 4.06
CA ASP A 441 -15.89 -51.78 3.13
C ASP A 441 -14.36 -51.78 3.25
N LEU A 442 -13.70 -51.62 2.11
CA LEU A 442 -12.28 -51.36 1.95
C LEU A 442 -12.14 -50.05 1.17
N TRP A 443 -11.54 -49.03 1.79
CA TRP A 443 -11.39 -47.69 1.21
C TRP A 443 -9.99 -47.50 0.61
N SER A 444 -9.92 -46.82 -0.54
CA SER A 444 -8.66 -46.38 -1.15
C SER A 444 -8.11 -45.09 -0.53
N ASP A 445 -6.87 -44.76 -0.89
CA ASP A 445 -6.37 -43.39 -0.86
C ASP A 445 -7.16 -42.47 -1.81
N GLY A 446 -7.01 -41.16 -1.64
CA GLY A 446 -7.67 -40.14 -2.47
C GLY A 446 -6.95 -39.91 -3.80
N TYR A 447 -7.73 -39.80 -4.89
CA TYR A 447 -7.24 -39.57 -6.25
C TYR A 447 -7.86 -38.30 -6.85
N ILE A 448 -7.06 -37.46 -7.49
CA ILE A 448 -7.53 -36.26 -8.20
C ILE A 448 -7.24 -36.44 -9.70
N PHE A 449 -8.27 -36.72 -10.51
CA PHE A 449 -8.09 -37.05 -11.93
C PHE A 449 -8.11 -35.84 -12.86
N LYS A 450 -8.94 -34.84 -12.54
CA LYS A 450 -8.98 -33.55 -13.24
C LYS A 450 -8.53 -32.46 -12.29
N GLN A 451 -7.46 -31.77 -12.63
CA GLN A 451 -7.02 -30.59 -11.92
C GLN A 451 -6.80 -29.46 -12.93
N SER A 452 -7.26 -28.27 -12.58
CA SER A 452 -7.09 -27.03 -13.34
C SER A 452 -6.78 -25.91 -12.36
N LEU A 453 -5.59 -25.33 -12.48
CA LEU A 453 -5.05 -24.31 -11.59
C LEU A 453 -4.43 -23.19 -12.42
N GLY A 454 -4.50 -21.97 -11.91
CA GLY A 454 -3.90 -20.81 -12.55
C GLY A 454 -3.78 -19.64 -11.58
N ASN A 455 -2.88 -18.72 -11.90
CA ASN A 455 -2.65 -17.49 -11.14
C ASN A 455 -2.36 -16.33 -12.09
N ILE A 456 -2.75 -15.12 -11.67
CA ILE A 456 -2.33 -13.88 -12.30
C ILE A 456 -1.11 -13.36 -11.52
N ASP A 457 0.02 -13.25 -12.21
CA ASP A 457 1.28 -12.79 -11.61
C ASP A 457 1.39 -11.25 -11.66
N SER A 458 0.73 -10.60 -12.63
CA SER A 458 0.48 -9.16 -12.61
C SER A 458 -0.78 -8.77 -13.41
N ALA A 459 -1.49 -7.74 -12.94
CA ALA A 459 -2.56 -7.06 -13.68
C ALA A 459 -2.53 -5.57 -13.34
N TYR A 460 -2.23 -4.70 -14.31
CA TYR A 460 -2.12 -3.26 -14.11
C TYR A 460 -2.42 -2.48 -15.40
N ILE A 461 -2.84 -1.22 -15.25
CA ILE A 461 -3.05 -0.31 -16.38
C ILE A 461 -1.74 0.42 -16.69
N ASP A 462 -1.40 0.59 -17.97
CA ASP A 462 -0.28 1.37 -18.49
C ASP A 462 -0.83 2.24 -19.62
N GLY A 463 -1.09 3.51 -19.31
CA GLY A 463 -1.90 4.38 -20.17
C GLY A 463 -3.23 3.71 -20.56
N THR A 464 -3.46 3.48 -21.86
CA THR A 464 -4.72 2.87 -22.33
C THR A 464 -4.72 1.34 -22.36
N GLU A 465 -3.65 0.65 -21.95
CA GLU A 465 -3.60 -0.82 -21.92
C GLU A 465 -3.73 -1.41 -20.51
N LEU A 466 -4.65 -2.34 -20.30
CA LEU A 466 -4.59 -3.27 -19.17
C LEU A 466 -3.66 -4.43 -19.53
N LYS A 467 -2.49 -4.46 -18.89
CA LYS A 467 -1.47 -5.51 -19.05
C LYS A 467 -1.69 -6.59 -18.01
N VAL A 468 -1.74 -7.84 -18.46
CA VAL A 468 -2.00 -9.03 -17.63
C VAL A 468 -0.98 -10.12 -17.95
N SER A 469 -0.34 -10.67 -16.93
CA SER A 469 0.52 -11.86 -17.04
C SER A 469 0.18 -12.88 -15.96
N GLY A 470 0.47 -14.15 -16.22
CA GLY A 470 0.13 -15.23 -15.31
C GLY A 470 0.48 -16.61 -15.85
N TRP A 471 -0.18 -17.63 -15.31
CA TRP A 471 -0.12 -19.00 -15.80
C TRP A 471 -1.43 -19.76 -15.57
N HIS A 472 -1.71 -20.75 -16.42
CA HIS A 472 -2.81 -21.71 -16.30
C HIS A 472 -2.32 -23.09 -16.72
N ALA A 473 -2.43 -24.07 -15.82
CA ALA A 473 -2.08 -25.46 -16.06
C ALA A 473 -3.26 -26.39 -15.72
N ALA A 474 -3.52 -27.38 -16.57
CA ALA A 474 -4.58 -28.37 -16.37
C ALA A 474 -4.20 -29.75 -16.92
N THR A 475 -4.70 -30.84 -16.32
CA THR A 475 -4.46 -32.20 -16.81
C THR A 475 -5.10 -32.45 -18.17
N ASP A 476 -6.33 -31.95 -18.37
CA ASP A 476 -7.09 -32.09 -19.63
C ASP A 476 -6.71 -31.05 -20.72
N ALA A 477 -5.72 -30.17 -20.49
CA ALA A 477 -5.29 -29.18 -21.49
C ALA A 477 -4.80 -29.83 -22.81
N VAL A 478 -4.37 -31.09 -22.78
CA VAL A 478 -4.01 -31.89 -23.98
C VAL A 478 -5.16 -32.05 -24.98
N LYS A 479 -6.43 -31.95 -24.53
CA LYS A 479 -7.64 -32.02 -25.38
C LYS A 479 -8.10 -30.65 -25.88
N HIS A 480 -7.50 -29.58 -25.37
CA HIS A 480 -7.98 -28.20 -25.49
C HIS A 480 -6.87 -27.31 -26.07
N PRO A 481 -6.54 -27.43 -27.36
CA PRO A 481 -5.32 -26.85 -27.94
C PRO A 481 -5.30 -25.32 -28.03
N TYR A 482 -6.40 -24.62 -27.69
CA TYR A 482 -6.52 -23.18 -27.84
C TYR A 482 -6.61 -22.48 -26.48
N ASN A 483 -5.53 -21.79 -26.10
CA ASN A 483 -5.49 -20.94 -24.91
C ASN A 483 -6.02 -19.52 -25.22
N TYR A 484 -6.95 -19.05 -24.39
CA TYR A 484 -7.52 -17.71 -24.42
C TYR A 484 -7.44 -17.05 -23.05
N ILE A 485 -7.09 -15.77 -23.04
CA ILE A 485 -7.26 -14.89 -21.89
C ILE A 485 -8.44 -13.97 -22.19
N ILE A 486 -9.41 -13.94 -21.29
CA ILE A 486 -10.66 -13.20 -21.43
C ILE A 486 -10.74 -12.15 -20.33
N LEU A 487 -10.96 -10.90 -20.71
CA LEU A 487 -11.27 -9.81 -19.80
C LEU A 487 -12.80 -9.72 -19.64
N TYR A 488 -13.27 -9.94 -18.41
CA TYR A 488 -14.68 -9.97 -18.04
C TYR A 488 -14.99 -8.88 -17.02
N ASP A 489 -16.07 -8.14 -17.22
CA ASP A 489 -16.61 -7.18 -16.26
C ASP A 489 -17.57 -7.91 -15.31
N ALA A 490 -17.09 -8.21 -14.09
CA ALA A 490 -17.86 -8.89 -13.06
C ALA A 490 -18.76 -7.95 -12.23
N THR A 491 -18.89 -6.69 -12.64
CA THR A 491 -19.92 -5.74 -12.17
C THR A 491 -21.06 -5.64 -13.20
N ALA A 492 -20.75 -5.59 -14.50
CA ALA A 492 -21.74 -5.58 -15.58
C ALA A 492 -22.25 -6.99 -15.97
N GLY A 493 -21.51 -8.04 -15.64
CA GLY A 493 -21.82 -9.44 -15.98
C GLY A 493 -21.44 -9.83 -17.41
N THR A 494 -20.55 -9.10 -18.07
CA THR A 494 -20.28 -9.18 -19.52
C THR A 494 -18.82 -9.44 -19.86
N GLU A 495 -18.57 -10.19 -20.93
CA GLU A 495 -17.24 -10.23 -21.54
C GLU A 495 -16.93 -8.89 -22.22
N LEU A 496 -15.77 -8.30 -21.90
CA LEU A 496 -15.28 -7.10 -22.58
C LEU A 496 -14.44 -7.47 -23.81
N SER A 497 -13.59 -8.50 -23.70
CA SER A 497 -12.70 -8.92 -24.80
C SER A 497 -12.07 -10.29 -24.53
N ARG A 498 -11.84 -11.09 -25.57
CA ARG A 498 -10.97 -12.28 -25.53
C ARG A 498 -9.77 -12.10 -26.44
N LYS A 499 -8.63 -12.65 -26.02
CA LYS A 499 -7.41 -12.75 -26.83
C LYS A 499 -6.84 -14.16 -26.75
N LYS A 500 -6.61 -14.76 -27.92
CA LYS A 500 -5.87 -16.02 -28.05
C LYS A 500 -4.41 -15.78 -27.69
N VAL A 501 -3.81 -16.66 -26.90
CA VAL A 501 -2.40 -16.56 -26.49
C VAL A 501 -1.63 -17.83 -26.83
N THR A 502 -0.35 -17.67 -27.12
CA THR A 502 0.60 -18.79 -27.18
C THR A 502 1.18 -18.98 -25.78
N ALA A 503 1.11 -20.20 -25.24
CA ALA A 503 1.60 -20.48 -23.90
C ALA A 503 3.14 -20.34 -23.83
N THR A 504 3.64 -19.72 -22.76
CA THR A 504 5.06 -19.46 -22.51
C THR A 504 5.62 -20.39 -21.42
N ARG A 505 6.95 -20.54 -21.40
CA ARG A 505 7.61 -21.55 -20.56
C ARG A 505 7.71 -21.13 -19.10
N ARG A 506 7.31 -22.01 -18.17
CA ARG A 506 7.25 -21.80 -16.71
C ARG A 506 7.81 -22.99 -15.91
N PRO A 507 9.15 -23.09 -15.77
CA PRO A 507 9.80 -24.16 -14.99
C PRO A 507 9.51 -24.09 -13.48
N ASP A 508 9.07 -22.94 -12.99
CA ASP A 508 8.57 -22.73 -11.62
C ASP A 508 7.23 -23.42 -11.38
N VAL A 509 6.30 -23.33 -12.34
CA VAL A 509 4.99 -24.01 -12.31
C VAL A 509 5.18 -25.52 -12.52
N GLU A 510 6.06 -25.93 -13.44
CA GLU A 510 6.49 -27.33 -13.63
C GLU A 510 6.98 -27.97 -12.32
N ARG A 511 7.87 -27.29 -11.58
CA ARG A 511 8.39 -27.80 -10.30
C ARG A 511 7.34 -27.83 -9.18
N ALA A 512 6.35 -26.94 -9.20
CA ALA A 512 5.28 -26.88 -8.20
C ALA A 512 4.16 -27.91 -8.48
N TYR A 513 3.85 -28.16 -9.75
CA TYR A 513 2.73 -28.99 -10.21
C TYR A 513 3.16 -29.95 -11.34
N PRO A 514 4.14 -30.84 -11.12
CA PRO A 514 4.74 -31.67 -12.17
C PRO A 514 3.77 -32.66 -12.84
N ASN A 515 2.61 -32.90 -12.22
CA ASN A 515 1.58 -33.81 -12.73
C ASN A 515 0.56 -33.14 -13.67
N LEU A 516 0.64 -31.81 -13.89
CA LEU A 516 -0.22 -31.11 -14.85
C LEU A 516 0.41 -31.12 -16.24
N TYR A 517 -0.34 -31.63 -17.23
CA TYR A 517 0.15 -31.88 -18.60
C TYR A 517 0.94 -30.71 -19.22
N ASN A 518 0.44 -29.49 -19.07
CA ASN A 518 1.07 -28.29 -19.62
C ASN A 518 1.80 -27.43 -18.56
N ALA A 519 2.14 -27.96 -17.38
CA ALA A 519 2.75 -27.17 -16.28
C ALA A 519 3.94 -26.31 -16.74
N VAL A 520 4.83 -26.90 -17.54
CA VAL A 520 6.01 -26.24 -18.13
C VAL A 520 5.66 -25.23 -19.21
N ASN A 521 4.50 -25.33 -19.87
CA ASN A 521 4.02 -24.45 -20.94
C ASN A 521 2.62 -23.92 -20.56
N SER A 522 2.60 -23.20 -19.44
CA SER A 522 1.38 -22.69 -18.78
C SER A 522 1.31 -21.16 -18.76
N GLY A 523 2.42 -20.46 -19.00
CA GLY A 523 2.51 -19.02 -18.85
C GLY A 523 1.81 -18.24 -19.97
N PHE A 524 1.47 -16.99 -19.69
CA PHE A 524 0.98 -16.03 -20.70
C PHE A 524 1.32 -14.58 -20.34
N SER A 525 1.25 -13.70 -21.34
CA SER A 525 1.28 -12.24 -21.17
C SER A 525 0.44 -11.59 -22.27
N VAL A 526 -0.39 -10.61 -21.94
CA VAL A 526 -1.34 -9.98 -22.87
C VAL A 526 -1.70 -8.55 -22.45
N SER A 527 -1.81 -7.64 -23.42
CA SER A 527 -2.42 -6.31 -23.24
C SER A 527 -3.86 -6.29 -23.74
N PHE A 528 -4.77 -5.62 -23.04
CA PHE A 528 -6.10 -5.25 -23.51
C PHE A 528 -6.21 -3.73 -23.67
N ASP A 529 -6.51 -3.24 -24.88
CA ASP A 529 -6.65 -1.81 -25.16
C ASP A 529 -8.01 -1.29 -24.69
N LEU A 530 -8.02 -0.72 -23.48
CA LEU A 530 -9.20 -0.20 -22.79
C LEU A 530 -9.87 0.98 -23.52
N SER A 531 -9.18 1.62 -24.48
CA SER A 531 -9.78 2.68 -25.30
C SER A 531 -10.77 2.12 -26.34
N LYS A 532 -10.60 0.85 -26.74
CA LYS A 532 -11.47 0.13 -27.70
C LYS A 532 -12.56 -0.71 -27.03
N LEU A 533 -12.55 -0.84 -25.70
CA LEU A 533 -13.50 -1.66 -24.93
C LEU A 533 -14.50 -0.80 -24.17
N ASN A 534 -15.66 -1.37 -23.85
CA ASN A 534 -16.67 -0.78 -22.95
C ASN A 534 -16.25 -0.89 -21.46
N PHE A 535 -14.96 -0.66 -21.17
CA PHE A 535 -14.44 -0.63 -19.81
C PHE A 535 -14.95 0.60 -19.05
N VAL A 536 -15.45 0.36 -17.83
CA VAL A 536 -15.89 1.39 -16.89
C VAL A 536 -14.95 1.37 -15.67
N ALA A 537 -14.28 2.49 -15.39
CA ALA A 537 -13.43 2.61 -14.22
C ALA A 537 -14.23 2.46 -12.92
N GLY A 538 -13.64 1.80 -11.92
CA GLY A 538 -14.30 1.42 -10.66
C GLY A 538 -15.13 0.14 -10.74
N HIS A 539 -15.34 -0.46 -11.91
CA HIS A 539 -15.91 -1.81 -12.00
C HIS A 539 -14.90 -2.87 -11.57
N ASN A 540 -15.43 -4.03 -11.14
CA ASN A 540 -14.61 -5.19 -10.78
C ASN A 540 -14.37 -6.05 -12.01
N LEU A 541 -13.17 -6.00 -12.57
CA LEU A 541 -12.78 -6.87 -13.67
C LEU A 541 -12.29 -8.22 -13.15
N GLN A 542 -12.51 -9.27 -13.93
CA GLN A 542 -11.88 -10.58 -13.75
C GLN A 542 -11.22 -11.01 -15.05
N VAL A 543 -10.15 -11.80 -14.92
CA VAL A 543 -9.45 -12.44 -16.01
C VAL A 543 -9.84 -13.92 -15.98
N VAL A 544 -10.45 -14.41 -17.06
CA VAL A 544 -10.68 -15.84 -17.25
C VAL A 544 -9.53 -16.38 -18.10
N MET A 545 -8.79 -17.32 -17.54
CA MET A 545 -7.80 -18.12 -18.25
C MET A 545 -8.53 -19.37 -18.75
N ARG A 546 -8.53 -19.59 -20.07
CA ARG A 546 -9.33 -20.64 -20.72
C ARG A 546 -8.48 -21.50 -21.64
N TYR A 547 -8.58 -22.81 -21.49
CA TYR A 547 -8.23 -23.77 -22.54
C TYR A 547 -9.53 -24.27 -23.19
N ALA A 548 -9.65 -24.15 -24.52
CA ALA A 548 -10.84 -24.55 -25.27
C ALA A 548 -10.52 -25.58 -26.37
N ALA A 549 -11.50 -26.45 -26.68
CA ALA A 549 -11.43 -27.40 -27.78
C ALA A 549 -11.63 -26.72 -29.15
N ASN A 550 -12.48 -25.68 -29.23
CA ASN A 550 -12.80 -24.99 -30.49
C ASN A 550 -11.92 -23.75 -30.72
N SER A 551 -11.71 -23.43 -31.99
CA SER A 551 -10.81 -22.36 -32.46
C SER A 551 -11.30 -20.93 -32.26
N ASP A 552 -12.49 -20.76 -31.67
CA ASP A 552 -13.15 -19.52 -31.25
C ASP A 552 -13.05 -19.24 -29.73
N GLY A 553 -12.61 -20.23 -28.95
CA GLY A 553 -12.57 -20.18 -27.48
C GLY A 553 -13.88 -20.61 -26.81
N GLU A 554 -14.80 -21.27 -27.52
CA GLU A 554 -16.05 -21.84 -26.99
C GLU A 554 -16.06 -23.38 -27.06
N GLY A 555 -17.22 -24.00 -26.85
CA GLY A 555 -17.37 -25.46 -26.81
C GLY A 555 -16.91 -26.08 -25.50
N ASP A 556 -16.36 -27.31 -25.57
CA ASP A 556 -15.71 -27.96 -24.42
C ASP A 556 -14.48 -27.14 -23.99
N ARG A 557 -14.38 -26.86 -22.69
CA ARG A 557 -13.42 -25.87 -22.15
C ARG A 557 -13.16 -26.03 -20.67
N ILE A 558 -11.98 -25.55 -20.28
CA ILE A 558 -11.51 -25.50 -18.90
C ILE A 558 -11.20 -24.04 -18.56
N ASP A 559 -11.96 -23.46 -17.64
CA ASP A 559 -11.81 -22.08 -17.19
C ASP A 559 -11.18 -22.02 -15.78
N VAL A 560 -10.22 -21.11 -15.57
CA VAL A 560 -9.80 -20.64 -14.24
C VAL A 560 -10.03 -19.14 -14.16
N TRP A 561 -10.73 -18.72 -13.11
CA TRP A 561 -11.10 -17.33 -12.89
C TRP A 561 -10.14 -16.68 -11.89
N SER A 562 -9.63 -15.50 -12.23
CA SER A 562 -8.85 -14.69 -11.29
C SER A 562 -9.71 -14.16 -10.13
N GLY A 563 -9.04 -13.61 -9.11
CA GLY A 563 -9.67 -12.65 -8.20
C GLY A 563 -10.19 -11.40 -8.94
N LYS A 564 -10.98 -10.59 -8.25
CA LYS A 564 -11.53 -9.33 -8.79
C LYS A 564 -10.51 -8.18 -8.68
N TYR A 565 -10.26 -7.49 -9.79
CA TYR A 565 -9.42 -6.30 -9.86
C TYR A 565 -10.31 -5.06 -9.97
N ASN A 566 -10.12 -4.09 -9.09
CA ASN A 566 -10.82 -2.81 -9.14
C ASN A 566 -9.83 -1.71 -9.56
N PHE A 567 -10.08 -1.10 -10.72
CA PHE A 567 -9.24 -0.03 -11.26
C PHE A 567 -9.93 1.32 -11.04
N ASN A 568 -9.62 1.95 -9.90
CA ASN A 568 -10.25 3.17 -9.40
C ASN A 568 -9.23 4.23 -8.94
N GLY A 569 -8.02 4.19 -9.48
CA GLY A 569 -6.94 5.11 -9.14
C GLY A 569 -7.35 6.58 -9.34
N ASN A 570 -6.90 7.45 -8.43
CA ASN A 570 -7.17 8.88 -8.45
C ASN A 570 -6.13 9.65 -7.61
N GLU A 571 -5.12 10.22 -8.27
CA GLU A 571 -4.12 11.07 -7.63
C GLU A 571 -3.87 12.35 -8.44
N ALA A 572 -3.61 13.46 -7.75
CA ALA A 572 -3.16 14.70 -8.38
C ALA A 572 -2.15 15.44 -7.49
N VAL A 573 -1.24 16.18 -8.11
CA VAL A 573 -0.28 17.07 -7.46
C VAL A 573 -0.24 18.41 -8.19
N ILE A 574 -0.14 19.50 -7.42
CA ILE A 574 0.17 20.83 -7.93
C ILE A 574 1.68 21.04 -7.76
N ASP A 575 2.42 21.05 -8.86
CA ASP A 575 3.88 21.22 -8.86
C ASP A 575 4.29 22.69 -8.62
N THR A 576 3.44 23.65 -9.01
CA THR A 576 3.62 25.08 -8.73
C THR A 576 2.28 25.80 -8.74
N ALA A 577 2.12 26.75 -7.81
CA ALA A 577 1.07 27.77 -7.81
C ALA A 577 1.70 29.12 -7.40
N LYS A 578 2.01 29.97 -8.39
CA LYS A 578 2.77 31.21 -8.19
C LYS A 578 2.26 32.36 -9.05
N PHE A 579 2.42 33.59 -8.59
CA PHE A 579 2.11 34.78 -9.37
C PHE A 579 3.18 35.06 -10.44
N GLU A 580 2.74 35.28 -11.67
CA GLU A 580 3.50 35.91 -12.75
C GLU A 580 2.81 37.23 -13.11
N GLY A 581 3.22 38.30 -12.43
CA GLY A 581 2.41 39.52 -12.29
C GLY A 581 1.03 39.18 -11.72
N THR A 582 -0.03 39.77 -12.28
CA THR A 582 -1.41 39.61 -11.81
C THR A 582 -2.06 38.26 -12.13
N LYS A 583 -1.31 37.25 -12.58
CA LYS A 583 -1.82 35.93 -12.94
C LYS A 583 -1.24 34.85 -12.04
N LEU A 584 -2.09 34.02 -11.43
CA LEU A 584 -1.64 32.81 -10.75
C LEU A 584 -1.35 31.73 -11.80
N HIS A 585 -0.08 31.45 -12.06
CA HIS A 585 0.41 30.31 -12.81
C HIS A 585 0.31 29.04 -11.96
N VAL A 586 -0.28 27.99 -12.55
CA VAL A 586 -0.60 26.71 -11.92
C VAL A 586 -0.14 25.58 -12.83
N THR A 587 0.80 24.77 -12.36
CA THR A 587 1.25 23.54 -13.06
C THR A 587 1.10 22.33 -12.15
N GLY A 588 0.94 21.16 -12.75
CA GLY A 588 0.70 19.94 -12.00
C GLY A 588 0.31 18.76 -12.90
N TRP A 589 -0.28 17.75 -12.27
CA TRP A 589 -0.86 16.59 -12.94
C TRP A 589 -2.02 16.00 -12.15
N HIS A 590 -2.95 15.35 -12.85
CA HIS A 590 -4.05 14.55 -12.29
C HIS A 590 -4.21 13.27 -13.12
N ALA A 591 -3.86 12.14 -12.51
CA ALA A 591 -3.95 10.81 -13.11
C ALA A 591 -5.03 10.01 -12.38
N ALA A 592 -6.06 9.57 -13.10
CA ALA A 592 -7.18 8.85 -12.55
C ALA A 592 -7.80 7.90 -13.58
N ASP A 593 -8.15 6.68 -13.17
CA ASP A 593 -8.80 5.69 -14.06
C ASP A 593 -10.17 6.21 -14.53
N ALA A 594 -10.85 6.97 -13.67
CA ALA A 594 -12.12 7.66 -13.98
C ALA A 594 -12.03 8.57 -15.22
N SER A 595 -10.86 9.02 -15.65
CA SER A 595 -10.71 9.76 -16.91
C SER A 595 -11.18 8.97 -18.15
N ARG A 596 -11.30 7.62 -18.06
CA ARG A 596 -11.88 6.76 -19.10
C ARG A 596 -13.36 7.05 -19.36
N ASN A 597 -14.16 7.25 -18.31
CA ASN A 597 -15.60 7.50 -18.38
C ASN A 597 -15.97 8.97 -18.09
N GLN A 598 -15.02 9.77 -17.61
CA GLN A 598 -15.16 11.20 -17.31
C GLN A 598 -14.15 12.04 -18.13
N PRO A 599 -14.30 12.15 -19.47
CA PRO A 599 -13.25 12.68 -20.35
C PRO A 599 -13.03 14.20 -20.29
N ASN A 600 -13.80 14.95 -19.50
CA ASN A 600 -13.65 16.40 -19.39
C ASN A 600 -12.80 16.75 -18.16
N ALA A 601 -11.53 17.09 -18.40
CA ALA A 601 -10.60 17.51 -17.35
C ALA A 601 -10.69 19.04 -17.12
N PHE A 602 -10.74 19.47 -15.86
CA PHE A 602 -10.86 20.87 -15.44
C PHE A 602 -9.90 21.22 -14.30
N LEU A 603 -9.55 22.50 -14.23
CA LEU A 603 -9.02 23.13 -13.02
C LEU A 603 -10.03 24.16 -12.51
N ILE A 604 -10.25 24.15 -11.20
CA ILE A 604 -11.15 25.07 -10.49
C ILE A 604 -10.35 25.79 -9.41
N LEU A 605 -10.42 27.12 -9.41
CA LEU A 605 -9.98 27.95 -8.30
C LEU A 605 -11.16 28.14 -7.34
N PHE A 606 -11.03 27.65 -6.11
CA PHE A 606 -12.07 27.67 -5.09
C PHE A 606 -11.66 28.58 -3.92
N ASP A 607 -12.53 29.51 -3.54
CA ASP A 607 -12.39 30.32 -2.33
C ASP A 607 -12.94 29.52 -1.16
N LYS A 608 -12.06 29.04 -0.29
CA LYS A 608 -12.41 28.25 0.89
C LYS A 608 -12.99 29.13 2.01
N THR A 609 -12.61 30.41 2.06
CA THR A 609 -13.08 31.36 3.08
C THR A 609 -14.51 31.81 2.80
N ALA A 610 -14.83 32.11 1.54
CA ALA A 610 -16.18 32.45 1.09
C ALA A 610 -17.00 31.23 0.63
N ASN A 611 -16.39 30.02 0.63
CA ASN A 611 -16.99 28.74 0.28
C ASN A 611 -17.68 28.72 -1.11
N HIS A 612 -17.01 29.25 -2.14
CA HIS A 612 -17.51 29.23 -3.51
C HIS A 612 -16.41 29.05 -4.57
N GLU A 613 -16.82 28.65 -5.77
CA GLU A 613 -15.97 28.67 -6.96
C GLU A 613 -15.71 30.10 -7.42
N VAL A 614 -14.44 30.44 -7.67
CA VAL A 614 -14.02 31.74 -8.21
C VAL A 614 -13.92 31.68 -9.73
N ALA A 615 -13.33 30.60 -10.24
CA ALA A 615 -13.08 30.41 -11.66
C ALA A 615 -12.91 28.91 -11.99
N ARG A 616 -13.30 28.55 -13.21
CA ARG A 616 -13.12 27.22 -13.79
C ARG A 616 -12.58 27.34 -15.20
N ILE A 617 -11.68 26.42 -15.56
CA ILE A 617 -11.16 26.29 -16.91
C ILE A 617 -11.07 24.81 -17.30
N LYS A 618 -11.49 24.48 -18.52
CA LYS A 618 -11.31 23.14 -19.09
C LYS A 618 -9.88 23.03 -19.60
N ILE A 619 -9.19 21.94 -19.29
CA ILE A 619 -7.82 21.72 -19.76
C ILE A 619 -7.86 21.57 -21.28
N GLY A 620 -7.04 22.36 -21.97
CA GLY A 620 -7.05 22.53 -23.43
C GLY A 620 -7.83 23.75 -23.94
N THR A 621 -8.33 24.65 -23.08
CA THR A 621 -9.09 25.85 -23.50
C THR A 621 -8.61 27.15 -22.83
N SER A 622 -9.12 28.28 -23.32
CA SER A 622 -8.98 29.60 -22.71
C SER A 622 -10.30 30.37 -22.70
N ASN A 623 -10.44 31.29 -21.75
CA ASN A 623 -11.55 32.24 -21.64
C ASN A 623 -11.02 33.61 -21.17
N ALA A 624 -11.90 34.55 -20.84
CA ALA A 624 -11.51 35.91 -20.46
C ALA A 624 -10.65 36.00 -19.18
N VAL A 625 -10.80 35.06 -18.25
CA VAL A 625 -10.21 35.08 -16.89
C VAL A 625 -9.25 33.93 -16.60
N ALA A 626 -9.20 32.89 -17.43
CA ALA A 626 -8.31 31.75 -17.24
C ALA A 626 -7.94 31.05 -18.57
N SER A 627 -6.85 30.30 -18.55
CA SER A 627 -6.40 29.45 -19.67
C SER A 627 -5.67 28.23 -19.14
N ALA A 628 -5.90 27.05 -19.72
CA ALA A 628 -5.23 25.81 -19.34
C ALA A 628 -4.88 24.96 -20.57
N LYS A 629 -3.67 24.39 -20.59
CA LYS A 629 -3.16 23.48 -21.61
C LYS A 629 -2.92 22.11 -21.00
N ALA A 630 -3.09 21.05 -21.80
CA ALA A 630 -2.65 19.70 -21.42
C ALA A 630 -1.13 19.58 -21.61
N VAL A 631 -0.48 18.81 -20.73
CA VAL A 631 0.96 18.56 -20.74
C VAL A 631 1.22 17.06 -20.57
N ASN A 632 2.09 16.49 -21.39
CA ASN A 632 2.46 15.07 -21.26
C ASN A 632 3.37 14.87 -20.05
N ARG A 633 3.19 13.75 -19.32
CA ARG A 633 3.95 13.42 -18.11
C ARG A 633 4.55 12.01 -18.14
N PRO A 634 5.68 11.81 -18.86
CA PRO A 634 6.38 10.52 -18.93
C PRO A 634 7.03 10.09 -17.61
N ASP A 635 7.11 10.99 -16.63
CA ASP A 635 7.47 10.72 -15.24
C ASP A 635 6.32 10.08 -14.47
N VAL A 636 5.10 10.63 -14.61
CA VAL A 636 3.89 10.07 -14.00
C VAL A 636 3.58 8.69 -14.58
N ALA A 637 3.67 8.51 -15.91
CA ALA A 637 3.52 7.21 -16.58
C ALA A 637 4.58 6.14 -16.24
N LYS A 638 5.65 6.50 -15.50
CA LYS A 638 6.63 5.54 -14.97
C LYS A 638 6.44 5.24 -13.49
N ALA A 639 5.66 6.06 -12.79
CA ALA A 639 5.45 6.00 -11.35
C ALA A 639 4.00 5.64 -10.96
N LYS A 640 3.08 5.67 -11.93
CA LYS A 640 1.65 5.37 -11.81
C LYS A 640 1.23 4.45 -12.95
N ASN A 641 0.16 3.71 -12.69
CA ASN A 641 -0.40 2.69 -13.56
C ASN A 641 -1.90 3.01 -13.77
N TYR A 642 -2.21 4.15 -14.40
CA TYR A 642 -3.57 4.73 -14.43
C TYR A 642 -3.96 5.19 -15.85
N TYR A 643 -5.24 5.12 -16.21
CA TYR A 643 -5.70 5.26 -17.61
C TYR A 643 -5.18 6.48 -18.42
N ASN A 644 -4.89 7.61 -17.76
CA ASN A 644 -4.37 8.82 -18.39
C ASN A 644 -2.98 9.28 -17.89
N ASP A 645 -2.23 8.45 -17.17
CA ASP A 645 -0.94 8.80 -16.53
C ASP A 645 0.01 9.63 -17.43
N GLY A 646 0.28 9.22 -18.66
CA GLY A 646 1.15 9.94 -19.61
C GLY A 646 0.56 11.23 -20.17
N ARG A 647 -0.74 11.47 -19.99
CA ARG A 647 -1.52 12.65 -20.44
C ARG A 647 -2.20 13.35 -19.25
N SER A 648 -1.62 13.24 -18.07
CA SER A 648 -2.18 13.72 -16.80
C SER A 648 -1.84 15.18 -16.49
N GLY A 649 -0.84 15.76 -17.14
CA GLY A 649 -0.29 17.07 -16.80
C GLY A 649 -1.12 18.26 -17.28
N PHE A 650 -0.96 19.39 -16.60
CA PHE A 650 -1.54 20.66 -16.97
C PHE A 650 -0.60 21.85 -16.72
N ASP A 651 -0.78 22.89 -17.52
CA ASP A 651 -0.16 24.22 -17.43
C ASP A 651 -1.26 25.27 -17.59
N ALA A 652 -1.51 26.06 -16.55
CA ALA A 652 -2.67 26.94 -16.49
C ALA A 652 -2.38 28.29 -15.82
N TYR A 653 -3.19 29.30 -16.15
CA TYR A 653 -3.13 30.65 -15.60
C TYR A 653 -4.53 31.09 -15.22
N PHE A 654 -4.68 31.64 -14.00
CA PHE A 654 -5.87 32.35 -13.54
C PHE A 654 -5.55 33.86 -13.41
N ASP A 655 -6.31 34.71 -14.08
CA ASP A 655 -6.06 36.16 -14.17
C ASP A 655 -6.73 36.91 -13.01
N PHE A 656 -6.03 37.00 -11.89
CA PHE A 656 -6.54 37.59 -10.66
C PHE A 656 -6.88 39.08 -10.80
N SER A 657 -6.40 39.77 -11.85
CA SER A 657 -6.82 41.14 -12.16
C SER A 657 -8.30 41.26 -12.52
N LYS A 658 -8.88 40.19 -13.10
CA LYS A 658 -10.28 40.13 -13.59
C LYS A 658 -11.21 39.28 -12.70
N LEU A 659 -10.64 38.55 -11.75
CA LEU A 659 -11.39 37.75 -10.79
C LEU A 659 -11.71 38.57 -9.53
N ASN A 660 -12.75 38.15 -8.81
CA ASN A 660 -13.08 38.66 -7.48
C ASN A 660 -12.12 38.08 -6.41
N PHE A 661 -10.82 38.23 -6.63
CA PHE A 661 -9.79 37.87 -5.66
C PHE A 661 -9.86 38.80 -4.45
N VAL A 662 -9.83 38.21 -3.25
CA VAL A 662 -9.76 38.91 -1.96
C VAL A 662 -8.49 38.50 -1.24
N ALA A 663 -7.57 39.44 -1.06
CA ALA A 663 -6.36 39.20 -0.28
C ALA A 663 -6.71 38.80 1.17
N GLY A 664 -5.95 37.86 1.74
CA GLY A 664 -6.23 37.28 3.06
C GLY A 664 -7.14 36.05 3.05
N HIS A 665 -7.89 35.78 1.98
CA HIS A 665 -8.69 34.56 1.86
C HIS A 665 -7.82 33.31 1.62
N GLN A 666 -8.39 32.17 1.98
CA GLN A 666 -7.82 30.84 1.76
C GLN A 666 -8.32 30.26 0.44
N TYR A 667 -7.40 29.91 -0.46
CA TYR A 667 -7.73 29.34 -1.77
C TYR A 667 -7.29 27.88 -1.88
N GLN A 668 -8.04 27.10 -2.65
CA GLN A 668 -7.66 25.75 -3.08
C GLN A 668 -7.83 25.61 -4.59
N ILE A 669 -7.03 24.75 -5.19
CA ILE A 669 -7.11 24.35 -6.59
C ILE A 669 -7.70 22.94 -6.60
N VAL A 670 -8.84 22.75 -7.28
CA VAL A 670 -9.44 21.44 -7.50
C VAL A 670 -9.11 21.02 -8.92
N SER A 671 -8.45 19.87 -9.07
CA SER A 671 -8.37 19.19 -10.36
C SER A 671 -9.51 18.19 -10.45
N ARG A 672 -10.23 18.19 -11.58
CA ARG A 672 -11.49 17.45 -11.74
C ARG A 672 -11.51 16.74 -13.10
N PHE A 673 -11.89 15.46 -13.09
CA PHE A 673 -12.49 14.81 -14.26
C PHE A 673 -14.02 14.86 -14.15
N SER A 674 -14.74 14.98 -15.27
CA SER A 674 -16.20 14.83 -15.31
C SER A 674 -16.71 14.29 -16.64
N ASP A 675 -17.85 13.57 -16.62
CA ASP A 675 -18.57 13.11 -17.80
C ASP A 675 -19.23 14.28 -18.57
N ALA A 676 -19.70 15.32 -17.86
CA ALA A 676 -20.36 16.48 -18.44
C ALA A 676 -19.37 17.53 -18.98
N THR A 677 -19.73 18.14 -20.11
CA THR A 677 -18.93 19.17 -20.80
C THR A 677 -18.77 20.48 -20.03
N ASN A 678 -19.57 20.71 -18.99
CA ASN A 678 -19.49 21.84 -18.07
C ASN A 678 -18.74 21.52 -16.76
N GLY A 679 -18.48 20.24 -16.45
CA GLY A 679 -17.84 19.80 -15.21
C GLY A 679 -18.75 19.64 -13.99
N GLU A 680 -20.08 19.66 -14.16
CA GLU A 680 -21.08 19.46 -13.08
C GLU A 680 -21.85 18.14 -13.17
N GLY A 681 -21.37 17.17 -13.95
CA GLY A 681 -21.94 15.82 -13.98
C GLY A 681 -21.32 14.91 -12.90
N ASN A 682 -21.27 13.60 -13.17
CA ASN A 682 -20.46 12.69 -12.36
C ASN A 682 -19.00 13.12 -12.49
N ARG A 683 -18.28 13.13 -11.36
CA ARG A 683 -16.96 13.76 -11.29
C ARG A 683 -16.04 13.13 -10.26
N THR A 684 -14.75 13.20 -10.54
CA THR A 684 -13.67 12.71 -9.71
C THR A 684 -12.72 13.87 -9.44
N ASP A 685 -12.80 14.40 -8.22
CA ASP A 685 -12.08 15.58 -7.77
C ASP A 685 -10.84 15.19 -6.94
N VAL A 686 -9.76 15.95 -7.07
CA VAL A 686 -8.64 15.99 -6.10
C VAL A 686 -8.40 17.45 -5.73
N TRP A 687 -8.34 17.72 -4.43
CA TRP A 687 -8.21 19.06 -3.86
C TRP A 687 -6.77 19.31 -3.40
N SER A 688 -6.17 20.42 -3.81
CA SER A 688 -4.84 20.83 -3.36
C SER A 688 -4.80 21.17 -1.87
N GLY A 689 -3.59 21.38 -1.34
CA GLY A 689 -3.40 22.15 -0.10
C GLY A 689 -3.94 23.58 -0.20
N ILE A 690 -3.97 24.28 0.94
CA ILE A 690 -4.44 25.66 1.03
C ILE A 690 -3.32 26.63 0.63
N TYR A 691 -3.63 27.57 -0.27
CA TYR A 691 -2.82 28.74 -0.58
C TYR A 691 -3.42 29.95 0.14
N ASN A 692 -2.61 30.66 0.92
CA ASN A 692 -3.00 31.92 1.55
C ASN A 692 -2.28 33.05 0.80
N PHE A 693 -3.03 34.00 0.23
CA PHE A 693 -2.46 35.16 -0.45
C PHE A 693 -2.61 36.39 0.45
N ASN A 694 -1.72 36.48 1.44
CA ASN A 694 -1.71 37.50 2.49
C ASN A 694 -0.32 38.13 2.70
N GLY A 695 0.54 38.08 1.68
CA GLY A 695 1.88 38.65 1.71
C GLY A 695 1.89 40.17 1.84
N ASN A 696 2.90 40.70 2.54
CA ASN A 696 3.17 42.12 2.69
C ASN A 696 4.65 42.33 3.07
N GLU A 697 5.47 42.79 2.14
CA GLU A 697 6.88 43.13 2.37
C GLU A 697 7.26 44.40 1.61
N ALA A 698 8.15 45.23 2.19
CA ALA A 698 8.76 46.35 1.51
C ALA A 698 10.23 46.53 1.91
N ILE A 699 11.03 47.11 1.03
CA ILE A 699 12.40 47.58 1.30
C ILE A 699 12.56 48.98 0.73
N ILE A 700 13.22 49.85 1.49
CA ILE A 700 13.72 51.14 1.00
C ILE A 700 15.15 50.93 0.51
N ASP A 701 15.35 50.85 -0.80
CA ASP A 701 16.66 50.65 -1.43
C ASP A 701 17.55 51.91 -1.30
N THR A 702 16.95 53.10 -1.13
CA THR A 702 17.65 54.37 -0.90
C THR A 702 16.74 55.38 -0.24
N ALA A 703 17.25 56.11 0.76
CA ALA A 703 16.67 57.36 1.29
C ALA A 703 17.79 58.34 1.59
N LYS A 704 17.99 59.36 0.75
CA LYS A 704 19.11 60.30 0.83
C LYS A 704 18.72 61.69 0.33
N ILE A 705 19.36 62.72 0.86
CA ILE A 705 19.26 64.06 0.28
C ILE A 705 20.01 64.08 -1.06
N GLU A 706 19.48 64.78 -2.07
CA GLU A 706 20.16 65.13 -3.31
C GLU A 706 19.91 66.61 -3.61
N GLY A 707 20.87 67.47 -3.26
CA GLY A 707 20.65 68.93 -3.26
C GLY A 707 19.44 69.29 -2.39
N THR A 708 18.46 70.01 -2.94
CA THR A 708 17.29 70.47 -2.17
C THR A 708 16.13 69.45 -2.07
N LYS A 709 16.35 68.19 -2.48
CA LYS A 709 15.35 67.12 -2.46
C LYS A 709 15.74 65.99 -1.52
N LEU A 710 14.77 65.22 -1.02
CA LEU A 710 14.96 63.89 -0.45
C LEU A 710 14.55 62.87 -1.51
N HIS A 711 15.53 62.13 -2.04
CA HIS A 711 15.34 61.00 -2.93
C HIS A 711 15.05 59.74 -2.13
N VAL A 712 13.98 59.04 -2.48
CA VAL A 712 13.51 57.81 -1.84
C VAL A 712 13.13 56.81 -2.92
N ALA A 713 13.82 55.67 -2.96
CA ALA A 713 13.54 54.59 -3.90
C ALA A 713 13.47 53.25 -3.15
N GLY A 714 12.68 52.32 -3.68
CA GLY A 714 12.44 51.03 -3.03
C GLY A 714 11.42 50.16 -3.76
N TRP A 715 10.83 49.22 -3.02
CA TRP A 715 9.71 48.41 -3.46
C TRP A 715 8.80 48.00 -2.30
N HIS A 716 7.52 47.80 -2.58
CA HIS A 716 6.50 47.27 -1.67
C HIS A 716 5.63 46.26 -2.42
N ALA A 717 5.74 44.98 -2.08
CA ALA A 717 4.98 43.90 -2.68
C ALA A 717 4.01 43.32 -1.64
N ALA A 718 2.71 43.37 -1.93
CA ALA A 718 1.66 42.95 -1.02
C ALA A 718 0.42 42.46 -1.79
N ASP A 719 -0.11 41.30 -1.40
CA ASP A 719 -1.32 40.73 -2.03
C ASP A 719 -2.54 41.65 -1.86
N ALA A 720 -2.58 42.39 -0.74
CA ALA A 720 -3.58 43.40 -0.43
C ALA A 720 -3.77 44.46 -1.55
N SER A 721 -2.75 44.72 -2.38
CA SER A 721 -2.83 45.73 -3.45
C SER A 721 -3.86 45.41 -4.53
N LYS A 722 -4.40 44.17 -4.60
CA LYS A 722 -5.56 43.85 -5.46
C LYS A 722 -6.81 44.64 -5.06
N ASN A 723 -7.03 44.77 -3.75
CA ASN A 723 -8.21 45.36 -3.13
C ASN A 723 -7.92 46.80 -2.66
N GLN A 724 -6.67 47.10 -2.36
CA GLN A 724 -6.14 48.40 -1.96
C GLN A 724 -5.32 49.03 -3.09
N ALA A 725 -5.99 49.46 -4.17
CA ALA A 725 -5.34 49.81 -5.43
C ALA A 725 -4.55 51.14 -5.45
N ASN A 726 -4.45 51.87 -4.34
CA ASN A 726 -3.77 53.17 -4.27
C ASN A 726 -2.43 53.05 -3.49
N PRO A 727 -1.28 52.92 -4.17
CA PRO A 727 0.04 52.96 -3.53
C PRO A 727 0.45 54.39 -3.14
N TYR A 728 0.92 54.61 -1.91
CA TYR A 728 1.50 55.87 -1.44
C TYR A 728 2.87 55.68 -0.82
N ILE A 729 3.73 56.67 -1.01
CA ILE A 729 4.95 56.87 -0.21
C ILE A 729 4.74 58.11 0.65
N ILE A 730 4.97 57.95 1.95
CA ILE A 730 4.70 58.96 2.98
C ILE A 730 6.01 59.28 3.71
N LEU A 731 6.35 60.56 3.81
CA LEU A 731 7.42 61.08 4.65
C LEU A 731 6.84 61.45 6.02
N TYR A 732 7.19 60.66 7.03
CA TYR A 732 6.73 60.83 8.42
C TYR A 732 7.85 61.37 9.31
N ASP A 733 7.56 62.46 10.02
CA ASP A 733 8.42 63.03 11.07
C ASP A 733 8.08 62.35 12.40
N LYS A 734 8.91 61.38 12.77
CA LYS A 734 8.77 60.60 13.99
C LYS A 734 9.07 61.43 15.24
N THR A 735 9.95 62.44 15.14
CA THR A 735 10.25 63.36 16.25
C THR A 735 9.07 64.29 16.56
N ALA A 736 8.38 64.78 15.53
CA ALA A 736 7.19 65.62 15.69
C ALA A 736 5.86 64.83 15.74
N GLY A 737 5.89 63.51 15.55
CA GLY A 737 4.72 62.63 15.60
C GLY A 737 3.69 62.90 14.50
N ARG A 738 4.13 63.30 13.29
CA ARG A 738 3.23 63.72 12.20
C ARG A 738 3.73 63.32 10.82
N GLU A 739 2.81 63.21 9.89
CA GLU A 739 3.12 63.24 8.47
C GLU A 739 3.62 64.64 8.04
N ILE A 740 4.60 64.68 7.14
CA ILE A 740 5.02 65.91 6.44
C ILE A 740 4.48 65.95 5.01
N ALA A 741 4.49 64.82 4.31
CA ALA A 741 4.01 64.73 2.92
C ALA A 741 3.66 63.30 2.53
N ARG A 742 2.73 63.15 1.59
CA ARG A 742 2.49 61.91 0.83
C ARG A 742 2.49 62.17 -0.67
N ILE A 743 2.81 61.13 -1.43
CA ILE A 743 2.62 61.09 -2.88
C ILE A 743 2.13 59.70 -3.30
N LYS A 744 1.18 59.64 -4.22
CA LYS A 744 0.72 58.39 -4.83
C LYS A 744 1.74 57.92 -5.87
N VAL A 745 2.05 56.62 -5.90
CA VAL A 745 3.14 56.12 -6.77
C VAL A 745 2.78 56.27 -8.25
N GLY A 746 3.61 57.01 -8.98
CA GLY A 746 3.39 57.40 -10.38
C GLY A 746 2.77 58.79 -10.58
N ASP A 747 2.29 59.45 -9.51
CA ASP A 747 1.72 60.79 -9.58
C ASP A 747 2.75 61.89 -9.24
N ARG A 748 2.32 63.15 -9.38
CA ARG A 748 3.06 64.35 -8.94
C ARG A 748 2.10 65.33 -8.26
N ASN A 749 2.58 66.00 -7.22
CA ASN A 749 1.91 67.17 -6.62
C ASN A 749 2.89 68.35 -6.55
N ASP A 750 2.59 69.36 -5.74
CA ASP A 750 3.40 70.56 -5.56
C ASP A 750 4.69 70.28 -4.76
N VAL A 751 4.66 69.34 -3.82
CA VAL A 751 5.77 69.00 -2.90
C VAL A 751 6.57 67.75 -3.29
N ALA A 752 6.09 66.92 -4.22
CA ALA A 752 6.73 65.65 -4.56
C ALA A 752 6.41 65.15 -5.98
N THR A 753 7.33 64.37 -6.54
CA THR A 753 7.16 63.66 -7.81
C THR A 753 7.50 62.18 -7.63
N SER A 754 6.66 61.28 -8.15
CA SER A 754 6.84 59.83 -8.07
C SER A 754 6.79 59.15 -9.45
N LYS A 755 7.43 57.99 -9.56
CA LYS A 755 7.35 57.06 -10.68
C LYS A 755 7.14 55.64 -10.16
N LEU A 756 6.33 54.87 -10.89
CA LEU A 756 6.28 53.41 -10.73
C LEU A 756 7.52 52.78 -11.37
N VAL A 757 8.12 51.78 -10.72
CA VAL A 757 9.30 51.06 -11.19
C VAL A 757 8.99 49.57 -11.28
N MET A 758 9.27 48.96 -12.44
CA MET A 758 9.08 47.51 -12.63
C MET A 758 10.20 46.73 -11.93
N ARG A 759 9.85 45.67 -11.19
CA ARG A 759 10.76 44.88 -10.34
C ARG A 759 10.71 43.39 -10.67
N SER A 760 11.34 43.02 -11.79
CA SER A 760 11.50 41.61 -12.20
C SER A 760 12.45 40.81 -11.30
N ASP A 761 13.26 41.50 -10.50
CA ASP A 761 14.00 40.95 -9.36
C ASP A 761 13.09 40.53 -8.22
N VAL A 762 12.16 41.40 -7.79
CA VAL A 762 11.19 41.11 -6.73
C VAL A 762 10.22 40.02 -7.18
N GLN A 763 9.69 40.10 -8.42
CA GLN A 763 8.79 39.08 -8.98
C GLN A 763 9.39 37.66 -9.03
N ARG A 764 10.72 37.54 -9.16
CA ARG A 764 11.42 36.24 -9.16
C ARG A 764 11.62 35.67 -7.75
N LEU A 765 11.60 36.53 -6.73
CA LEU A 765 11.90 36.17 -5.34
C LEU A 765 10.64 36.13 -4.43
N LYS A 766 9.58 36.86 -4.80
CA LYS A 766 8.38 37.06 -3.98
C LYS A 766 7.13 36.63 -4.73
N ASN A 767 6.34 35.76 -4.09
CA ASN A 767 5.13 35.19 -4.66
C ASN A 767 3.89 36.04 -4.35
N TYR A 768 3.91 37.32 -4.72
CA TYR A 768 2.85 38.30 -4.38
C TYR A 768 2.22 38.92 -5.64
N TYR A 769 0.93 39.22 -5.58
CA TYR A 769 0.08 39.65 -6.71
C TYR A 769 0.63 40.82 -7.54
N ASN A 770 1.40 41.73 -6.93
CA ASN A 770 1.95 42.93 -7.55
C ASN A 770 3.49 42.96 -7.60
N ALA A 771 4.17 41.84 -7.40
CA ALA A 771 5.62 41.82 -7.22
C ALA A 771 6.37 42.44 -8.42
N ASP A 772 5.85 42.30 -9.66
CA ASP A 772 6.35 42.97 -10.87
C ASP A 772 6.24 44.51 -10.83
N LYS A 773 5.25 45.06 -10.13
CA LYS A 773 4.88 46.49 -10.03
C LYS A 773 5.02 47.03 -8.61
N SER A 774 5.90 46.42 -7.84
CA SER A 774 6.15 46.78 -6.44
C SER A 774 7.05 48.01 -6.28
N GLY A 775 7.85 48.35 -7.29
CA GLY A 775 8.89 49.38 -7.20
C GLY A 775 8.38 50.81 -7.27
N PHE A 776 9.07 51.71 -6.57
CA PHE A 776 8.81 53.14 -6.60
C PHE A 776 10.12 53.96 -6.59
N ASP A 777 10.06 55.12 -7.21
CA ASP A 777 11.09 56.16 -7.24
C ASP A 777 10.40 57.50 -6.91
N VAL A 778 10.86 58.21 -5.87
CA VAL A 778 10.22 59.40 -5.32
C VAL A 778 11.24 60.48 -5.01
N GLU A 779 10.90 61.72 -5.36
CA GLU A 779 11.60 62.92 -4.90
C GLU A 779 10.64 63.80 -4.09
N PHE A 780 10.97 64.09 -2.83
CA PHE A 780 10.30 65.12 -2.03
C PHE A 780 11.08 66.44 -2.12
N ASP A 781 10.42 67.53 -2.48
CA ASP A 781 10.99 68.88 -2.53
C ASP A 781 11.02 69.51 -1.13
N LEU A 782 12.18 69.38 -0.47
CA LEU A 782 12.35 69.83 0.91
C LEU A 782 12.30 71.37 1.05
N THR A 783 12.30 72.13 -0.05
CA THR A 783 12.16 73.61 0.01
C THR A 783 10.74 74.06 0.37
N LYS A 784 9.74 73.20 0.14
CA LYS A 784 8.31 73.46 0.38
C LYS A 784 7.77 72.76 1.63
N LEU A 785 8.57 71.88 2.22
CA LEU A 785 8.16 71.05 3.36
C LEU A 785 8.66 71.61 4.68
N ASN A 786 7.91 71.38 5.76
CA ASN A 786 8.31 71.72 7.13
C ASN A 786 9.34 70.73 7.70
N PHE A 787 10.37 70.41 6.90
CA PHE A 787 11.44 69.48 7.22
C PHE A 787 12.49 70.15 8.12
N VAL A 788 12.94 69.43 9.15
CA VAL A 788 13.90 69.89 10.15
C VAL A 788 15.04 68.89 10.21
N ALA A 789 16.24 69.31 9.80
CA ALA A 789 17.44 68.49 9.96
C ALA A 789 17.66 68.10 11.43
N GLY A 790 18.11 66.86 11.67
CA GLY A 790 18.26 66.28 13.00
C GLY A 790 17.02 65.63 13.60
N HIS A 791 15.82 65.81 13.02
CA HIS A 791 14.67 64.97 13.37
C HIS A 791 14.85 63.52 12.89
N GLU A 792 14.10 62.62 13.53
CA GLU A 792 13.92 61.24 13.09
C GLU A 792 12.82 61.15 12.04
N TYR A 793 13.16 60.62 10.87
CA TYR A 793 12.24 60.40 9.76
C TYR A 793 12.02 58.92 9.51
N GLN A 794 10.80 58.55 9.12
CA GLN A 794 10.49 57.25 8.56
C GLN A 794 9.75 57.43 7.23
N ILE A 795 9.99 56.50 6.32
CA ILE A 795 9.22 56.33 5.10
C ILE A 795 8.16 55.27 5.36
N VAL A 796 6.90 55.60 5.13
CA VAL A 796 5.82 54.60 5.10
C VAL A 796 5.48 54.32 3.65
N SER A 797 5.59 53.05 3.24
CA SER A 797 5.00 52.57 2.01
C SER A 797 3.64 51.97 2.32
N ARG A 798 2.62 52.38 1.58
CA ARG A 798 1.21 52.09 1.88
C ARG A 798 0.49 51.64 0.62
N TYR A 799 -0.36 50.62 0.75
CA TYR A 799 -1.50 50.41 -0.14
C TYR A 799 -2.79 50.83 0.57
N SER A 800 -3.73 51.48 -0.13
CA SER A 800 -5.06 51.81 0.41
C SER A 800 -6.19 51.63 -0.61
N ASP A 801 -7.39 51.31 -0.13
CA ASP A 801 -8.62 51.27 -0.94
C ASP A 801 -9.12 52.67 -1.35
N ALA A 802 -8.88 53.68 -0.52
CA ALA A 802 -9.30 55.07 -0.74
C ALA A 802 -8.29 55.88 -1.58
N ALA A 803 -8.82 56.84 -2.36
CA ALA A 803 -8.06 57.70 -3.27
C ALA A 803 -7.31 58.88 -2.59
N ASP A 804 -7.45 59.03 -1.28
CA ASP A 804 -6.68 59.93 -0.41
C ASP A 804 -5.55 59.19 0.36
N GLY A 805 -5.61 57.86 0.42
CA GLY A 805 -4.72 57.01 1.20
C GLY A 805 -5.08 56.82 2.68
N GLU A 806 -6.26 57.26 3.14
CA GLU A 806 -6.69 57.15 4.56
C GLU A 806 -7.74 56.05 4.85
N GLY A 807 -8.22 55.32 3.84
CA GLY A 807 -9.13 54.19 4.00
C GLY A 807 -8.48 52.93 4.61
N HIS A 808 -9.05 51.75 4.35
CA HIS A 808 -8.40 50.49 4.74
C HIS A 808 -7.06 50.38 4.02
N ARG A 809 -6.02 50.02 4.78
CA ARG A 809 -4.64 50.15 4.29
C ARG A 809 -3.70 49.11 4.86
N THR A 810 -2.66 48.83 4.08
CA THR A 810 -1.56 47.94 4.43
C THR A 810 -0.27 48.75 4.35
N ASP A 811 0.27 49.07 5.52
CA ASP A 811 1.47 49.90 5.69
C ASP A 811 2.69 49.03 5.96
N VAL A 812 3.85 49.43 5.43
CA VAL A 812 5.18 48.99 5.88
C VAL A 812 6.01 50.23 6.18
N TRP A 813 6.63 50.24 7.37
CA TRP A 813 7.41 51.35 7.89
C TRP A 813 8.90 51.05 7.76
N SER A 814 9.68 52.01 7.27
CA SER A 814 11.14 51.90 7.19
C SER A 814 11.82 51.98 8.57
N ASP A 815 13.10 51.67 8.60
CA ASP A 815 14.02 52.15 9.63
C ASP A 815 14.05 53.68 9.72
N VAL A 816 14.66 54.19 10.79
CA VAL A 816 14.75 55.63 11.06
C VAL A 816 15.94 56.26 10.32
N TYR A 817 15.65 57.28 9.50
CA TYR A 817 16.64 58.13 8.86
C TYR A 817 16.87 59.41 9.67
N LYS A 818 18.13 59.85 9.73
CA LYS A 818 18.57 61.13 10.33
C LYS A 818 19.43 61.88 9.33
N PHE A 819 19.11 63.15 9.12
CA PHE A 819 19.82 64.03 8.19
C PHE A 819 20.52 65.13 9.01
N THR A 820 21.82 64.93 9.25
CA THR A 820 22.66 65.73 10.15
C THR A 820 24.06 65.97 9.58
N ALA A 821 24.24 65.85 8.27
CA ALA A 821 25.55 66.04 7.66
C ALA A 821 26.01 67.50 7.84
N ASN A 822 27.29 67.67 8.16
CA ASN A 822 27.93 68.96 8.40
C ASN A 822 29.41 68.85 8.01
N ALA A 823 29.82 69.54 6.95
CA ALA A 823 31.16 69.50 6.39
C ALA A 823 31.54 70.91 5.87
N GLY A 824 32.83 71.23 5.89
CA GLY A 824 33.32 72.51 5.41
C GLY A 824 34.82 72.49 5.12
N HIS A 825 35.31 73.60 4.57
CA HIS A 825 36.73 73.86 4.42
C HIS A 825 37.02 75.37 4.34
N LEU A 826 38.26 75.74 4.66
CA LEU A 826 38.79 77.10 4.50
C LEU A 826 39.82 77.06 3.39
N ASP A 827 39.46 77.58 2.21
CA ASP A 827 40.24 77.44 0.98
C ASP A 827 41.35 78.48 0.86
N THR A 828 41.17 79.67 1.44
CA THR A 828 42.20 80.73 1.46
C THR A 828 41.99 81.69 2.62
N VAL A 829 43.09 82.12 3.22
CA VAL A 829 43.17 83.26 4.16
C VAL A 829 44.19 84.26 3.62
N LYS A 830 43.82 85.54 3.51
CA LYS A 830 44.68 86.62 3.00
C LYS A 830 44.57 87.86 3.89
N ALA A 831 45.62 88.11 4.67
CA ALA A 831 45.75 89.33 5.46
C ALA A 831 46.19 90.51 4.58
N ASN A 832 45.69 91.70 4.87
CA ASN A 832 46.19 92.95 4.31
C ASN A 832 46.47 93.96 5.44
N HIS A 833 47.74 94.02 5.85
CA HIS A 833 48.20 94.87 6.95
C HIS A 833 48.15 96.38 6.63
N GLN A 834 48.05 96.78 5.36
CA GLN A 834 47.86 98.19 4.98
C GLN A 834 46.40 98.64 5.14
N LYS A 835 45.45 97.74 4.87
CA LYS A 835 44.01 98.00 4.94
C LYS A 835 43.35 97.49 6.22
N ASN A 836 44.13 96.91 7.15
CA ASN A 836 43.67 96.31 8.39
C ASN A 836 42.46 95.37 8.16
N SER A 837 42.61 94.46 7.20
CA SER A 837 41.54 93.59 6.72
C SER A 837 41.99 92.16 6.47
N LEU A 838 41.10 91.19 6.69
CA LEU A 838 41.34 89.77 6.46
C LEU A 838 40.28 89.23 5.48
N THR A 839 40.70 88.81 4.30
CA THR A 839 39.85 88.12 3.33
C THR A 839 39.92 86.62 3.59
N VAL A 840 38.76 85.95 3.65
CA VAL A 840 38.65 84.51 3.82
C VAL A 840 37.70 83.92 2.78
N THR A 841 38.08 82.79 2.19
CA THR A 841 37.25 82.04 1.24
C THR A 841 37.20 80.57 1.63
N GLY A 842 36.12 79.89 1.28
CA GLY A 842 35.90 78.49 1.66
C GLY A 842 34.51 78.00 1.30
N TRP A 843 34.06 76.97 2.01
CA TRP A 843 32.69 76.45 1.92
C TRP A 843 32.22 75.79 3.21
N HIS A 844 30.90 75.76 3.40
CA HIS A 844 30.20 75.08 4.49
C HIS A 844 28.90 74.47 3.96
N ALA A 845 28.84 73.14 3.94
CA ALA A 845 27.67 72.35 3.58
C ALA A 845 27.12 71.68 4.84
N ALA A 846 25.88 71.97 5.21
CA ALA A 846 25.20 71.35 6.34
C ALA A 846 23.70 71.17 6.07
N ASP A 847 23.15 70.00 6.37
CA ASP A 847 21.71 69.73 6.24
C ASP A 847 20.88 70.72 7.07
N ALA A 848 21.42 71.13 8.21
CA ALA A 848 20.86 72.13 9.10
C ALA A 848 20.52 73.47 8.44
N SER A 849 21.22 73.86 7.37
CA SER A 849 20.92 75.07 6.58
C SER A 849 19.51 75.07 5.97
N ILE A 850 18.81 73.93 5.94
CA ILE A 850 17.42 73.85 5.52
C ILE A 850 16.46 74.62 6.43
N SER A 851 16.67 74.62 7.75
CA SER A 851 15.89 75.40 8.71
C SER A 851 16.67 76.61 9.24
N GLN A 852 17.99 76.53 9.26
CA GLN A 852 18.91 77.56 9.74
C GLN A 852 19.32 78.51 8.60
N LYS A 853 18.35 79.28 8.07
CA LYS A 853 18.53 80.09 6.85
C LYS A 853 19.55 81.24 6.93
N ASN A 854 20.02 81.63 8.12
CA ASN A 854 20.93 82.78 8.30
C ASN A 854 22.38 82.27 8.33
N ALA A 855 23.18 82.61 7.32
CA ALA A 855 24.57 82.16 7.20
C ALA A 855 25.56 83.25 7.65
N PHE A 856 26.53 82.87 8.47
CA PHE A 856 27.55 83.74 9.04
C PHE A 856 28.94 83.13 8.88
N ILE A 857 29.94 83.98 8.63
CA ILE A 857 31.34 83.65 8.90
C ILE A 857 31.81 84.49 10.08
N ILE A 858 32.47 83.84 11.03
CA ILE A 858 32.93 84.41 12.29
C ILE A 858 34.44 84.25 12.37
N LEU A 859 35.15 85.34 12.67
CA LEU A 859 36.57 85.32 13.01
C LEU A 859 36.69 85.19 14.54
N TYR A 860 37.26 84.07 14.98
CA TYR A 860 37.38 83.71 16.39
C TYR A 860 38.86 83.60 16.79
N ASP A 861 39.19 84.12 17.98
CA ASP A 861 40.52 83.99 18.58
C ASP A 861 40.50 82.88 19.65
N ALA A 862 41.07 81.73 19.30
CA ALA A 862 41.23 80.60 20.21
C ALA A 862 42.33 80.84 21.27
N THR A 863 43.08 81.95 21.20
CA THR A 863 44.04 82.37 22.24
C THR A 863 43.34 83.03 23.42
N THR A 864 42.32 83.85 23.16
CA THR A 864 41.56 84.59 24.18
C THR A 864 40.19 83.99 24.47
N GLY A 865 39.69 83.09 23.63
CA GLY A 865 38.36 82.48 23.76
C GLY A 865 37.23 83.41 23.32
N HIS A 866 37.53 84.37 22.43
CA HIS A 866 36.61 85.44 22.06
C HIS A 866 36.39 85.56 20.55
N GLU A 867 35.18 85.96 20.19
CA GLU A 867 34.85 86.39 18.84
C GLU A 867 35.44 87.78 18.57
N ILE A 868 36.17 87.92 17.46
CA ILE A 868 36.69 89.20 16.99
C ILE A 868 35.64 89.93 16.16
N SER A 869 34.94 89.20 15.27
CA SER A 869 33.96 89.76 14.35
C SER A 869 33.11 88.67 13.69
N ARG A 870 31.84 88.98 13.37
CA ARG A 870 30.99 88.18 12.49
C ARG A 870 30.50 88.99 11.28
N GLN A 871 30.32 88.31 10.15
CA GLN A 871 29.66 88.85 8.96
C GLN A 871 28.62 87.85 8.44
N THR A 872 27.42 88.33 8.13
CA THR A 872 26.43 87.57 7.35
C THR A 872 26.89 87.42 5.90
N TYR A 873 26.60 86.29 5.27
CA TYR A 873 26.87 86.08 3.85
C TYR A 873 25.72 85.39 3.11
N THR A 874 25.69 85.56 1.79
CA THR A 874 24.84 84.75 0.90
C THR A 874 25.70 83.61 0.35
N PRO A 875 25.38 82.33 0.61
CA PRO A 875 26.18 81.21 0.13
C PRO A 875 26.29 81.16 -1.41
N SER A 876 27.50 80.96 -1.90
CA SER A 876 27.84 80.96 -3.34
C SER A 876 27.98 79.53 -3.90
N LYS A 877 27.94 79.42 -5.24
CA LYS A 877 27.84 78.14 -5.94
C LYS A 877 29.16 77.33 -5.88
N ARG A 878 29.08 76.05 -5.49
CA ARG A 878 30.22 75.12 -5.36
C ARG A 878 29.91 73.75 -5.98
N THR A 879 30.16 73.63 -7.28
CA THR A 879 29.97 72.38 -8.05
C THR A 879 31.02 71.32 -7.74
N ASP A 880 32.18 71.73 -7.25
CA ASP A 880 33.23 70.89 -6.67
C ASP A 880 32.76 70.22 -5.37
N VAL A 881 32.21 71.00 -4.43
CA VAL A 881 31.69 70.49 -3.16
C VAL A 881 30.52 69.54 -3.40
N THR A 882 29.62 69.86 -4.32
CA THR A 882 28.50 68.96 -4.71
C THR A 882 28.97 67.61 -5.23
N ARG A 883 30.14 67.54 -5.88
CA ARG A 883 30.66 66.29 -6.44
C ARG A 883 31.21 65.35 -5.36
N VAL A 884 31.75 65.91 -4.27
CA VAL A 884 32.33 65.16 -3.15
C VAL A 884 31.28 64.88 -2.06
N TYR A 885 30.36 65.81 -1.84
CA TYR A 885 29.30 65.76 -0.83
C TYR A 885 27.91 65.95 -1.46
N PRO A 886 27.48 65.10 -2.43
CA PRO A 886 26.19 65.25 -3.11
C PRO A 886 24.98 65.14 -2.15
N ASN A 887 25.16 64.41 -1.05
CA ASN A 887 24.10 64.06 -0.11
C ASN A 887 23.93 65.08 1.05
N ILE A 888 24.36 66.34 0.87
CA ILE A 888 24.17 67.41 1.87
C ILE A 888 23.35 68.55 1.26
N TYR A 889 22.29 68.99 1.95
CA TYR A 889 21.24 69.86 1.39
C TYR A 889 21.74 71.06 0.58
N ASN A 890 22.69 71.84 1.12
CA ASN A 890 23.21 73.04 0.46
C ASN A 890 24.58 72.84 -0.20
N ALA A 891 25.06 71.62 -0.46
CA ALA A 891 26.40 71.39 -1.02
C ALA A 891 26.68 72.22 -2.28
N ALA A 892 25.68 72.39 -3.14
CA ALA A 892 25.74 73.23 -4.35
C ALA A 892 25.81 74.74 -4.10
N ASN A 893 25.34 75.22 -2.94
CA ASN A 893 25.35 76.62 -2.52
C ASN A 893 25.93 76.70 -1.09
N SER A 894 27.21 76.37 -0.99
CA SER A 894 27.96 76.22 0.27
C SER A 894 29.11 77.23 0.39
N GLY A 895 29.50 77.88 -0.70
CA GLY A 895 30.70 78.72 -0.77
C GLY A 895 30.59 80.04 -0.02
N PHE A 896 31.73 80.57 0.43
CA PHE A 896 31.87 81.93 0.93
C PHE A 896 33.14 82.59 0.41
N ASP A 897 33.06 83.91 0.18
CA ASP A 897 34.18 84.82 -0.06
C ASP A 897 33.80 86.16 0.56
N LEU A 898 34.55 86.60 1.57
CA LEU A 898 34.26 87.82 2.31
C LEU A 898 35.49 88.39 3.03
N THR A 899 35.40 89.66 3.40
CA THR A 899 36.52 90.41 3.97
C THR A 899 36.10 91.12 5.25
N PHE A 900 36.65 90.66 6.37
CA PHE A 900 36.66 91.39 7.63
C PHE A 900 37.48 92.66 7.46
N LYS A 901 36.91 93.82 7.79
CA LYS A 901 37.53 95.15 7.67
C LYS A 901 37.67 95.76 9.07
N ASN A 902 38.54 96.76 9.20
CA ASN A 902 38.78 97.50 10.45
C ASN A 902 39.31 96.60 11.60
N LEU A 903 39.99 95.50 11.27
CA LEU A 903 40.63 94.62 12.25
C LEU A 903 41.95 95.22 12.73
N ASN A 904 42.23 95.16 14.04
CA ASN A 904 43.57 95.46 14.54
C ASN A 904 44.49 94.25 14.32
N LEU A 905 44.94 94.04 13.07
CA LEU A 905 45.79 92.89 12.72
C LEU A 905 47.12 92.86 13.51
N LYS A 906 47.59 94.00 14.03
CA LYS A 906 48.79 94.07 14.89
C LYS A 906 48.57 93.45 16.27
N SER A 907 47.37 93.59 16.85
CA SER A 907 47.03 92.96 18.14
C SER A 907 46.52 91.52 18.00
N LEU A 908 46.57 90.96 16.80
CA LEU A 908 46.24 89.56 16.49
C LEU A 908 47.45 88.80 15.92
N ALA A 909 48.61 89.44 15.81
CA ALA A 909 49.83 88.82 15.33
C ALA A 909 50.26 87.69 16.28
N GLY A 910 50.51 86.50 15.73
CA GLY A 910 50.86 85.32 16.52
C GLY A 910 49.71 84.66 17.31
N HIS A 911 48.49 85.23 17.31
CA HIS A 911 47.31 84.58 17.92
C HIS A 911 46.89 83.33 17.12
N ASN A 912 46.27 82.37 17.80
CA ASN A 912 45.64 81.19 17.22
C ASN A 912 44.23 81.56 16.71
N LEU A 913 44.09 81.90 15.43
CA LEU A 913 42.80 82.28 14.85
C LEU A 913 42.09 81.10 14.19
N GLN A 914 40.76 81.12 14.21
CA GLN A 914 39.90 80.22 13.47
C GLN A 914 38.81 81.00 12.72
N VAL A 915 38.37 80.44 11.60
CA VAL A 915 37.14 80.82 10.93
C VAL A 915 36.06 79.82 11.31
N VAL A 916 34.96 80.30 11.90
CA VAL A 916 33.76 79.50 12.12
C VAL A 916 32.75 79.87 11.05
N ALA A 917 32.41 78.91 10.19
CA ALA A 917 31.25 79.01 9.32
C ALA A 917 30.03 78.52 10.09
N ARG A 918 28.93 79.26 10.05
CA ARG A 918 27.74 79.02 10.88
C ARG A 918 26.47 79.22 10.07
N TYR A 919 25.58 78.24 10.15
CA TYR A 919 24.15 78.43 9.88
C TYR A 919 23.41 78.66 11.20
N SER A 920 22.41 79.54 11.22
CA SER A 920 21.52 79.74 12.38
C SER A 920 20.07 80.02 11.97
N ASN A 921 19.11 79.61 12.79
CA ASN A 921 17.69 79.97 12.61
C ASN A 921 17.36 81.42 12.99
N GLN A 922 18.25 82.13 13.72
CA GLN A 922 18.05 83.53 14.09
C GLN A 922 18.95 84.50 13.30
N LYS A 923 18.43 85.70 13.01
CA LYS A 923 19.12 86.80 12.30
C LYS A 923 20.35 87.36 13.03
N ASN A 924 20.53 87.05 14.31
CA ASN A 924 21.70 87.44 15.12
C ASN A 924 22.86 86.41 15.06
N GLY A 925 22.60 85.16 14.67
CA GLY A 925 23.56 84.04 14.70
C GLY A 925 23.66 83.29 16.04
N GLU A 926 22.81 83.62 17.02
CA GLU A 926 22.83 83.05 18.40
C GLU A 926 21.65 82.11 18.71
N GLY A 927 20.79 81.83 17.72
CA GLY A 927 19.76 80.80 17.83
C GLY A 927 20.31 79.38 17.69
N SER A 928 19.41 78.41 17.47
CA SER A 928 19.78 77.05 17.06
C SER A 928 20.67 77.11 15.82
N ARG A 929 21.87 76.54 15.91
CA ARG A 929 22.96 76.77 14.96
C ARG A 929 23.77 75.52 14.72
N THR A 930 24.42 75.47 13.57
CA THR A 930 25.31 74.40 13.15
C THR A 930 26.57 75.04 12.60
N ASP A 931 27.69 74.73 13.25
CA ASP A 931 28.98 75.34 13.03
C ASP A 931 29.94 74.36 12.34
N TYR A 932 30.76 74.86 11.42
CA TYR A 932 31.99 74.23 10.98
C TYR A 932 33.18 75.11 11.39
N TRP A 933 34.13 74.52 12.10
CA TRP A 933 35.31 75.21 12.62
C TRP A 933 36.52 74.90 11.73
N SER A 934 37.18 75.93 11.21
CA SER A 934 38.41 75.75 10.43
C SER A 934 39.55 75.19 11.28
N ARG A 935 40.59 74.68 10.61
CA ARG A 935 41.92 74.54 11.25
C ARG A 935 42.40 75.90 11.76
N ILE A 936 43.20 75.88 12.82
CA ILE A 936 43.85 77.07 13.37
C ILE A 936 44.88 77.61 12.36
N PHE A 937 44.93 78.93 12.21
CA PHE A 937 45.95 79.66 11.45
C PHE A 937 46.48 80.84 12.27
N LYS A 938 47.50 81.53 11.74
CA LYS A 938 48.07 82.76 12.31
C LYS A 938 48.16 83.84 11.22
N LEU A 939 48.30 85.09 11.65
CA LEU A 939 48.50 86.29 10.83
C LEU A 939 49.97 86.75 10.86
#